data_AF-A0A0R2BIB9-F1
#
_entry.id   AF-A0A0R2BIB9-F1
#
_cell.length_a   1.000
_cell.length_b   1.000
_cell.length_c   1.000
_cell.angle_alpha   90.00
_cell.angle_beta   90.00
_cell.angle_gamma   90.00
#
_symmetry.space_group_name_H-M   'P 1'
#
loop_
_entity.id
_entity.type
_entity.pdbx_description
1 polymer ?
#
loop_
_entity_poly.entity_id
_entity_poly.type
_entity_poly.pdbx_seq_one_letter_code
_entity_poly.pdbx_strand_id
1 'polypeptide(L)'
;MTARIIEGEHYRFTIITDYLLRIEWSDNNQFETRPTYFARNRNFATPTTVQVFHGRQNHELEIETAGFHLYYEGGAFSAKTLWIDAKYKYETHFSRWLYGREPVGGNLFGTARTLDEADGEIPLENGVISRHGYALIDDSDNNVILSNQELGPQNHDQTDLYYFAYGRRYQAEIRDYFKLSGVPPILPRYALGNWWSRFYPYTQESYQALFNRFEAEKIPFSVAVLDMDWHKTEVPEDQGSGWTGYTWNQDKFPDHQELLNWLHQRGLKVTLNVHPAAGIRSFEQGYSDVAQHLGLDADTKEPAVFNIKNSSFRKSYFEDIHHPLETEGVDFWWLDWQQDRYFDTEGYDVLKALNHYHYLDNEARHPGEGLILSRYAGPGSQRYPIGFSGDTWISWETLKFQPYFTATASNIGYTWWSHDIGGHMIGSYDPELQTRWLQYGVFSPINRLHSSDNPFSGKEPWNYPIENRQVMDHFLRLRHQLIPYLDSENIKTHLEGTPLVQPIYYLYPEMDTYYYYRDEYFFGSQLLVSAMVEPLHQQLQQAKARTWLPEGTWYDFFTHQVYQGEQEVNLYRSLAQYPVLVKQGGILPLTPTVMDNLQILPEQLSVQIFGQADNEYVMYEHVGTEIAKTIFTLTANGELTVQIDDPEQIIPHQRKINLAILAIADLKIINQTKLNITTTQLTPALSLVDQTTAALQMMKIPYELKRQIYNFVKANESKPLKILNFISTQNDAALVDFFTGLLAQKF
;
A
#
# COMPACT_ATOMS: atom_id res chain seq x y z
N MET A 1 -29.29 -11.31 8.98
CA MET A 1 -28.84 -11.52 7.59
C MET A 1 -28.48 -12.99 7.47
N THR A 2 -28.92 -13.65 6.40
CA THR A 2 -28.63 -15.08 6.17
C THR A 2 -28.38 -15.30 4.68
N ALA A 3 -27.21 -15.85 4.34
CA ALA A 3 -26.91 -16.35 3.00
C ALA A 3 -27.94 -17.41 2.56
N ARG A 4 -28.18 -17.54 1.25
CA ARG A 4 -29.11 -18.54 0.70
C ARG A 4 -28.33 -19.78 0.26
N ILE A 5 -28.66 -20.93 0.83
CA ILE A 5 -27.99 -22.20 0.57
C ILE A 5 -28.89 -23.07 -0.30
N ILE A 6 -28.33 -23.64 -1.38
CA ILE A 6 -28.93 -24.72 -2.17
C ILE A 6 -27.96 -25.89 -2.14
N GLU A 7 -28.42 -27.04 -1.67
CA GLU A 7 -27.58 -28.21 -1.39
C GLU A 7 -28.20 -29.47 -2.01
N GLY A 8 -27.33 -30.34 -2.54
CA GLY A 8 -27.67 -31.68 -3.02
C GLY A 8 -26.87 -32.75 -2.25
N GLU A 9 -26.74 -33.95 -2.81
CA GLU A 9 -26.00 -35.05 -2.13
C GLU A 9 -24.50 -34.77 -1.98
N HIS A 10 -23.88 -34.11 -2.96
CA HIS A 10 -22.44 -33.86 -3.00
C HIS A 10 -22.06 -32.40 -3.17
N TYR A 11 -23.00 -31.52 -3.48
CA TYR A 11 -22.72 -30.13 -3.79
C TYR A 11 -23.44 -29.17 -2.84
N ARG A 12 -22.81 -28.01 -2.60
CA ARG A 12 -23.44 -26.89 -1.91
C ARG A 12 -23.12 -25.57 -2.62
N PHE A 13 -24.17 -24.85 -2.99
CA PHE A 13 -24.10 -23.49 -3.52
C PHE A 13 -24.59 -22.53 -2.46
N THR A 14 -23.69 -21.68 -1.95
CA THR A 14 -24.03 -20.65 -0.97
C THR A 14 -23.97 -19.27 -1.62
N ILE A 15 -25.13 -18.66 -1.86
CA ILE A 15 -25.24 -17.30 -2.37
C ILE A 15 -25.07 -16.35 -1.19
N ILE A 16 -23.90 -15.73 -1.10
CA ILE A 16 -23.53 -14.81 -0.01
C ILE A 16 -24.13 -13.42 -0.29
N THR A 17 -23.92 -12.92 -1.51
CA THR A 17 -24.55 -11.69 -2.03
C THR A 17 -25.21 -11.97 -3.38
N ASP A 18 -25.96 -11.03 -3.93
CA ASP A 18 -26.48 -11.16 -5.31
C ASP A 18 -25.35 -11.26 -6.38
N TYR A 19 -24.08 -11.13 -5.99
CA TYR A 19 -22.89 -11.10 -6.85
C TYR A 19 -21.73 -11.98 -6.35
N LEU A 20 -21.88 -12.69 -5.22
CA LEU A 20 -20.84 -13.52 -4.63
C LEU A 20 -21.43 -14.89 -4.28
N LEU A 21 -20.86 -15.91 -4.91
CA LEU A 21 -21.25 -17.30 -4.76
C LEU A 21 -20.09 -18.10 -4.19
N ARG A 22 -20.36 -18.97 -3.22
CA ARG A 22 -19.47 -20.06 -2.82
C ARG A 22 -19.97 -21.37 -3.43
N ILE A 23 -19.06 -22.14 -4.01
CA ILE A 23 -19.31 -23.39 -4.73
C ILE A 23 -18.52 -24.49 -4.04
N GLU A 24 -19.22 -25.50 -3.54
CA GLU A 24 -18.61 -26.57 -2.76
C GLU A 24 -18.97 -27.94 -3.34
N TRP A 25 -17.99 -28.85 -3.34
CA TRP A 25 -18.17 -30.27 -3.66
C TRP A 25 -17.55 -31.14 -2.57
N SER A 26 -18.24 -32.21 -2.18
CA SER A 26 -17.79 -33.17 -1.18
C SER A 26 -18.32 -34.58 -1.46
N ASP A 27 -17.43 -35.54 -1.64
CA ASP A 27 -17.81 -36.94 -1.91
C ASP A 27 -18.47 -37.62 -0.69
N ASN A 28 -18.24 -37.11 0.52
CA ASN A 28 -18.78 -37.66 1.77
C ASN A 28 -19.94 -36.83 2.36
N ASN A 29 -20.43 -35.83 1.62
CA ASN A 29 -21.48 -34.91 2.04
C ASN A 29 -21.17 -34.16 3.37
N GLN A 30 -19.90 -33.90 3.64
CA GLN A 30 -19.47 -32.98 4.69
C GLN A 30 -18.95 -31.72 4.02
N PHE A 31 -19.38 -30.55 4.50
CA PHE A 31 -18.95 -29.28 3.94
C PHE A 31 -18.30 -28.41 5.01
N GLU A 32 -17.21 -27.72 4.67
CA GLU A 32 -16.53 -26.82 5.59
C GLU A 32 -17.40 -25.60 5.93
N THR A 33 -17.55 -25.33 7.22
CA THR A 33 -18.33 -24.21 7.75
C THR A 33 -17.51 -23.30 8.66
N ARG A 34 -16.36 -23.78 9.14
CA ARG A 34 -15.41 -23.01 9.94
C ARG A 34 -14.78 -21.90 9.10
N PRO A 35 -14.38 -20.77 9.72
CA PRO A 35 -13.54 -19.78 9.08
C PRO A 35 -12.29 -20.44 8.50
N THR A 36 -11.86 -20.01 7.32
CA THR A 36 -10.55 -20.39 6.74
C THR A 36 -9.58 -19.22 6.88
N TYR A 37 -8.31 -19.44 6.53
CA TYR A 37 -7.34 -18.36 6.42
C TYR A 37 -7.83 -17.27 5.45
N PHE A 38 -8.48 -17.62 4.34
CA PHE A 38 -9.06 -16.61 3.47
C PHE A 38 -10.42 -16.12 3.98
N ALA A 39 -11.43 -16.98 4.04
CA ALA A 39 -12.83 -16.60 4.29
C ALA A 39 -13.21 -16.68 5.78
N ARG A 40 -13.36 -15.50 6.42
CA ARG A 40 -13.67 -15.35 7.84
C ARG A 40 -15.17 -15.28 8.14
N ASN A 41 -15.93 -14.61 7.28
CA ASN A 41 -17.34 -14.35 7.49
C ASN A 41 -18.13 -14.59 6.20
N ARG A 42 -18.93 -15.65 6.16
CA ARG A 42 -19.79 -16.00 5.01
C ARG A 42 -21.22 -15.45 5.14
N ASN A 43 -21.52 -14.73 6.23
CA ASN A 43 -22.87 -14.27 6.55
C ASN A 43 -22.94 -12.76 6.84
N PHE A 44 -22.68 -11.94 5.82
CA PHE A 44 -22.70 -10.48 5.92
C PHE A 44 -23.73 -9.80 5.02
N ALA A 45 -24.53 -10.57 4.27
CA ALA A 45 -25.55 -10.04 3.38
C ALA A 45 -26.77 -10.97 3.31
N THR A 46 -27.83 -10.51 2.66
CA THR A 46 -29.02 -11.30 2.38
C THR A 46 -29.37 -11.07 0.91
N PRO A 47 -29.09 -12.04 0.02
CA PRO A 47 -29.31 -11.84 -1.41
C PRO A 47 -30.82 -11.75 -1.70
N THR A 48 -31.21 -10.80 -2.54
CA THR A 48 -32.63 -10.43 -2.73
C THR A 48 -33.20 -10.89 -4.06
N THR A 49 -32.34 -11.28 -5.00
CA THR A 49 -32.73 -11.53 -6.40
C THR A 49 -32.67 -13.00 -6.80
N VAL A 50 -32.40 -13.90 -5.84
CA VAL A 50 -32.15 -15.32 -6.12
C VAL A 50 -33.41 -16.04 -6.60
N GLN A 51 -33.37 -16.54 -7.82
CA GLN A 51 -34.34 -17.47 -8.39
C GLN A 51 -33.67 -18.83 -8.57
N VAL A 52 -34.39 -19.89 -8.25
CA VAL A 52 -33.90 -21.27 -8.31
C VAL A 52 -34.85 -22.09 -9.17
N PHE A 53 -34.32 -22.76 -10.18
CA PHE A 53 -35.08 -23.62 -11.08
C PHE A 53 -34.54 -25.03 -11.02
N HIS A 54 -35.44 -26.02 -11.05
CA HIS A 54 -35.10 -27.44 -11.04
C HIS A 54 -35.64 -28.12 -12.30
N GLY A 55 -34.84 -28.98 -12.94
CA GLY A 55 -35.26 -29.77 -14.10
C GLY A 55 -35.61 -28.95 -15.35
N ARG A 56 -34.98 -27.77 -15.51
CA ARG A 56 -35.21 -26.86 -16.65
C ARG A 56 -34.16 -27.11 -17.72
N GLN A 57 -34.57 -27.28 -18.98
CA GLN A 57 -33.66 -27.42 -20.13
C GLN A 57 -32.58 -28.50 -19.98
N ASN A 58 -32.91 -29.62 -19.32
CA ASN A 58 -31.98 -30.71 -18.94
C ASN A 58 -30.95 -30.36 -17.86
N HIS A 59 -30.99 -29.18 -17.26
CA HIS A 59 -30.23 -28.86 -16.06
C HIS A 59 -30.95 -29.41 -14.82
N GLU A 60 -30.20 -30.06 -13.92
CA GLU A 60 -30.69 -30.44 -12.60
C GLU A 60 -31.06 -29.19 -11.79
N LEU A 61 -30.19 -28.18 -11.86
CA LEU A 61 -30.30 -26.93 -11.11
C LEU A 61 -29.85 -25.74 -11.96
N GLU A 62 -30.65 -24.67 -11.94
CA GLU A 62 -30.20 -23.33 -12.32
C GLU A 62 -30.42 -22.36 -11.16
N ILE A 63 -29.44 -21.48 -10.94
CA ILE A 63 -29.54 -20.40 -9.96
C ILE A 63 -29.30 -19.07 -10.67
N GLU A 64 -30.27 -18.17 -10.61
CA GLU A 64 -30.18 -16.86 -11.24
C GLU A 64 -30.25 -15.74 -10.18
N THR A 65 -29.33 -14.78 -10.25
CA THR A 65 -29.24 -13.61 -9.35
C THR A 65 -29.15 -12.32 -10.16
N ALA A 66 -28.90 -11.17 -9.55
CA ALA A 66 -28.59 -9.93 -10.28
C ALA A 66 -27.22 -9.96 -10.96
N GLY A 67 -26.27 -10.73 -10.42
CA GLY A 67 -24.89 -10.79 -10.90
C GLY A 67 -24.57 -11.94 -11.83
N PHE A 68 -25.24 -13.09 -11.70
CA PHE A 68 -24.88 -14.29 -12.45
C PHE A 68 -26.05 -15.23 -12.71
N HIS A 69 -25.83 -16.18 -13.62
CA HIS A 69 -26.69 -17.33 -13.87
C HIS A 69 -25.83 -18.60 -13.88
N LEU A 70 -26.00 -19.43 -12.85
CA LEU A 70 -25.35 -20.72 -12.71
C LEU A 70 -26.21 -21.81 -13.33
N TYR A 71 -25.56 -22.72 -14.05
CA TYR A 71 -26.16 -23.89 -14.67
C TYR A 71 -25.44 -25.14 -14.20
N TYR A 72 -26.20 -26.12 -13.72
CA TYR A 72 -25.68 -27.39 -13.24
C TYR A 72 -26.52 -28.56 -13.79
N GLU A 73 -25.88 -29.45 -14.55
CA GLU A 73 -26.51 -30.61 -15.20
C GLU A 73 -26.66 -31.83 -14.26
N GLY A 74 -26.07 -31.80 -13.07
CA GLY A 74 -25.99 -32.96 -12.17
C GLY A 74 -24.67 -33.73 -12.29
N GLY A 75 -24.42 -34.61 -11.32
CA GLY A 75 -23.18 -35.41 -11.24
C GLY A 75 -21.93 -34.60 -10.87
N ALA A 76 -20.75 -35.23 -10.94
CA ALA A 76 -19.48 -34.59 -10.56
C ALA A 76 -19.23 -33.28 -11.34
N PHE A 77 -18.66 -32.28 -10.66
CA PHE A 77 -18.30 -31.01 -11.30
C PHE A 77 -17.26 -31.20 -12.40
N SER A 78 -17.53 -30.58 -13.55
CA SER A 78 -16.68 -30.55 -14.73
C SER A 78 -17.09 -29.38 -15.61
N ALA A 79 -16.25 -29.00 -16.57
CA ALA A 79 -16.60 -27.98 -17.56
C ALA A 79 -17.87 -28.29 -18.38
N LYS A 80 -18.36 -29.54 -18.35
CA LYS A 80 -19.61 -29.96 -19.00
C LYS A 80 -20.81 -29.87 -18.08
N THR A 81 -20.61 -30.07 -16.78
CA THR A 81 -21.70 -30.24 -15.81
C THR A 81 -21.95 -28.98 -15.00
N LEU A 82 -20.96 -28.07 -14.88
CA LEU A 82 -21.10 -26.81 -14.14
C LEU A 82 -20.47 -25.65 -14.91
N TRP A 83 -21.27 -24.60 -15.14
CA TRP A 83 -20.80 -23.32 -15.66
C TRP A 83 -21.62 -22.16 -15.13
N ILE A 84 -21.04 -20.96 -15.18
CA ILE A 84 -21.67 -19.74 -14.70
C ILE A 84 -21.50 -18.65 -15.74
N ASP A 85 -22.59 -17.98 -16.10
CA ASP A 85 -22.57 -16.76 -16.88
C ASP A 85 -22.63 -15.56 -15.93
N ALA A 86 -21.62 -14.68 -15.96
CA ALA A 86 -21.79 -13.34 -15.40
C ALA A 86 -22.86 -12.59 -16.20
N LYS A 87 -23.78 -11.91 -15.52
CA LYS A 87 -24.83 -11.13 -16.18
C LYS A 87 -24.25 -9.91 -16.85
N TYR A 88 -24.94 -9.41 -17.87
CA TYR A 88 -24.54 -8.29 -18.73
C TYR A 88 -23.39 -8.61 -19.70
N LYS A 89 -23.22 -7.74 -20.69
CA LYS A 89 -22.24 -7.89 -21.75
C LYS A 89 -20.95 -7.18 -21.38
N TYR A 90 -19.99 -7.91 -20.80
CA TYR A 90 -18.63 -7.39 -20.55
C TYR A 90 -17.64 -7.72 -21.68
N GLU A 91 -18.03 -8.65 -22.55
CA GLU A 91 -17.24 -9.14 -23.68
C GLU A 91 -18.08 -9.24 -24.96
N THR A 92 -17.42 -9.50 -26.10
CA THR A 92 -18.09 -9.64 -27.40
C THR A 92 -18.97 -10.89 -27.47
N HIS A 93 -18.53 -11.99 -26.85
CA HIS A 93 -19.22 -13.28 -26.87
C HIS A 93 -20.11 -13.46 -25.64
N PHE A 94 -19.57 -14.02 -24.55
CA PHE A 94 -20.26 -14.26 -23.30
C PHE A 94 -19.23 -14.37 -22.16
N SER A 95 -19.53 -13.77 -21.01
CA SER A 95 -18.70 -13.86 -19.80
C SER A 95 -19.01 -15.16 -19.06
N ARG A 96 -18.62 -16.31 -19.64
CA ARG A 96 -18.84 -17.64 -19.06
C ARG A 96 -17.59 -18.19 -18.42
N TRP A 97 -17.72 -18.60 -17.17
CA TRP A 97 -16.78 -19.48 -16.53
C TRP A 97 -17.23 -20.95 -16.64
N LEU A 98 -16.28 -21.83 -16.91
CA LEU A 98 -16.47 -23.28 -16.95
C LEU A 98 -15.67 -23.90 -15.81
N TYR A 99 -16.28 -24.80 -15.03
CA TYR A 99 -15.58 -25.44 -13.92
C TYR A 99 -14.30 -26.17 -14.38
N GLY A 100 -13.22 -26.03 -13.62
CA GLY A 100 -11.92 -26.65 -13.91
C GLY A 100 -11.19 -26.04 -15.11
N ARG A 101 -11.62 -24.88 -15.60
CA ARG A 101 -10.91 -24.08 -16.60
C ARG A 101 -10.51 -22.75 -16.00
N GLU A 102 -9.25 -22.39 -16.19
CA GLU A 102 -8.79 -21.03 -15.94
C GLU A 102 -9.60 -20.04 -16.79
N PRO A 103 -10.08 -18.93 -16.20
CA PRO A 103 -10.65 -17.83 -16.97
C PRO A 103 -9.66 -17.37 -18.05
N VAL A 104 -10.13 -17.22 -19.29
CA VAL A 104 -9.29 -16.74 -20.38
C VAL A 104 -9.29 -15.22 -20.36
N GLY A 105 -8.22 -14.62 -19.83
CA GLY A 105 -8.03 -13.16 -19.80
C GLY A 105 -8.97 -12.42 -18.84
N GLY A 106 -8.98 -11.10 -18.93
CA GLY A 106 -9.90 -10.23 -18.18
C GLY A 106 -9.50 -9.92 -16.74
N ASN A 107 -8.83 -10.84 -16.03
CA ASN A 107 -8.31 -10.58 -14.69
C ASN A 107 -7.33 -9.38 -14.72
N LEU A 108 -7.48 -8.46 -13.78
CA LEU A 108 -6.61 -7.28 -13.64
C LEU A 108 -5.42 -7.53 -12.69
N PHE A 109 -5.23 -8.79 -12.31
CA PHE A 109 -4.25 -9.32 -11.36
C PHE A 109 -4.35 -8.72 -9.97
N GLY A 110 -3.64 -9.29 -9.01
CA GLY A 110 -3.46 -8.77 -7.66
C GLY A 110 -2.01 -8.36 -7.47
N THR A 111 -1.28 -9.19 -6.73
CA THR A 111 0.13 -8.98 -6.41
C THR A 111 0.88 -10.32 -6.49
N ALA A 112 2.12 -10.37 -6.03
CA ALA A 112 2.87 -11.60 -5.87
C ALA A 112 3.45 -11.66 -4.46
N ARG A 113 3.79 -12.86 -4.00
CA ARG A 113 4.45 -13.06 -2.69
C ARG A 113 5.70 -12.19 -2.50
N THR A 114 6.50 -12.06 -3.56
CA THR A 114 7.80 -11.39 -3.51
C THR A 114 8.29 -10.98 -4.91
N LEU A 115 9.18 -9.99 -4.93
CA LEU A 115 10.01 -9.51 -6.03
C LEU A 115 11.51 -9.77 -5.75
N ASP A 116 11.83 -10.73 -4.88
CA ASP A 116 13.22 -11.15 -4.62
C ASP A 116 13.94 -11.42 -5.95
N GLU A 117 15.11 -10.81 -6.11
CA GLU A 117 15.97 -10.92 -7.29
C GLU A 117 15.34 -10.42 -8.60
N ALA A 118 14.19 -9.73 -8.57
CA ALA A 118 13.53 -9.21 -9.76
C ALA A 118 14.18 -7.91 -10.29
N ASP A 119 14.34 -7.84 -11.62
CA ASP A 119 14.68 -6.64 -12.38
C ASP A 119 13.48 -6.26 -13.27
N GLY A 120 12.56 -5.46 -12.73
CA GLY A 120 11.32 -5.10 -13.40
C GLY A 120 10.19 -6.12 -13.30
N GLU A 121 9.41 -6.24 -14.37
CA GLU A 121 8.10 -6.94 -14.39
C GLU A 121 8.23 -8.46 -14.23
N ILE A 122 7.41 -9.01 -13.34
CA ILE A 122 7.20 -10.46 -13.15
C ILE A 122 5.72 -10.81 -13.32
N PRO A 123 5.38 -12.10 -13.55
CA PRO A 123 3.99 -12.55 -13.48
C PRO A 123 3.37 -12.26 -12.10
N LEU A 124 2.14 -11.74 -12.09
CA LEU A 124 1.35 -11.49 -10.88
C LEU A 124 0.31 -12.58 -10.67
N GLU A 125 -0.08 -12.83 -9.42
CA GLU A 125 -1.19 -13.71 -9.08
C GLU A 125 -2.54 -13.04 -9.42
N ASN A 126 -3.59 -13.84 -9.58
CA ASN A 126 -4.91 -13.34 -9.88
C ASN A 126 -5.50 -12.50 -8.72
N GLY A 127 -6.15 -11.40 -9.07
CA GLY A 127 -6.97 -10.61 -8.15
C GLY A 127 -8.44 -11.02 -8.19
N VAL A 128 -9.28 -10.35 -7.40
CA VAL A 128 -10.75 -10.48 -7.52
C VAL A 128 -11.35 -9.53 -8.56
N ILE A 129 -10.57 -8.63 -9.14
CA ILE A 129 -11.05 -7.64 -10.11
C ILE A 129 -10.81 -8.12 -11.54
N SER A 130 -11.85 -8.02 -12.39
CA SER A 130 -11.81 -8.51 -13.76
C SER A 130 -12.66 -7.68 -14.72
N ARG A 131 -12.11 -7.38 -15.91
CA ARG A 131 -12.84 -6.73 -17.01
C ARG A 131 -13.95 -7.60 -17.59
N HIS A 132 -13.85 -8.92 -17.44
CA HIS A 132 -14.85 -9.87 -17.92
C HIS A 132 -16.03 -10.01 -16.95
N GLY A 133 -15.97 -9.31 -15.81
CA GLY A 133 -17.05 -9.19 -14.85
C GLY A 133 -17.10 -10.28 -13.79
N TYR A 134 -16.12 -11.19 -13.81
CA TYR A 134 -15.98 -12.20 -12.78
C TYR A 134 -14.53 -12.60 -12.48
N ALA A 135 -14.29 -13.08 -11.27
CA ALA A 135 -13.03 -13.66 -10.80
C ALA A 135 -13.31 -14.82 -9.83
N LEU A 136 -12.28 -15.63 -9.57
CA LEU A 136 -12.35 -16.75 -8.64
C LEU A 136 -11.26 -16.69 -7.58
N ILE A 137 -11.59 -17.18 -6.38
CA ILE A 137 -10.62 -17.61 -5.37
C ILE A 137 -10.89 -19.07 -5.06
N ASP A 138 -9.83 -19.88 -5.07
CA ASP A 138 -9.86 -21.24 -4.58
C ASP A 138 -9.43 -21.27 -3.10
N ASP A 139 -10.34 -21.72 -2.23
CA ASP A 139 -10.16 -21.83 -0.79
C ASP A 139 -10.03 -23.30 -0.33
N SER A 140 -9.94 -24.25 -1.28
CA SER A 140 -9.97 -25.71 -1.02
C SER A 140 -8.79 -26.16 -0.14
N ASP A 141 -7.60 -25.59 -0.37
CA ASP A 141 -6.38 -25.96 0.34
C ASP A 141 -6.01 -24.96 1.46
N ASN A 142 -6.94 -24.17 1.99
CA ASN A 142 -6.61 -23.28 3.11
C ASN A 142 -6.81 -23.97 4.47
N ASN A 143 -5.93 -23.65 5.42
CA ASN A 143 -6.12 -24.02 6.82
C ASN A 143 -7.37 -23.35 7.38
N VAL A 144 -8.14 -24.10 8.17
CA VAL A 144 -9.23 -23.52 8.97
C VAL A 144 -8.67 -22.73 10.14
N ILE A 145 -9.41 -21.74 10.61
CA ILE A 145 -9.13 -21.06 11.87
C ILE A 145 -10.15 -21.52 12.91
N LEU A 146 -9.63 -22.14 13.96
CA LEU A 146 -10.42 -22.69 15.07
C LEU A 146 -10.90 -21.56 16.01
N SER A 147 -11.83 -21.88 16.91
CA SER A 147 -12.42 -20.89 17.83
C SER A 147 -11.41 -20.26 18.79
N ASN A 148 -10.30 -20.93 19.06
CA ASN A 148 -9.17 -20.43 19.85
C ASN A 148 -8.10 -19.72 19.00
N GLN A 149 -8.42 -19.37 17.74
CA GLN A 149 -7.51 -18.80 16.74
C GLN A 149 -6.33 -19.71 16.36
N GLU A 150 -6.39 -21.00 16.64
CA GLU A 150 -5.39 -21.93 16.11
C GLU A 150 -5.65 -22.26 14.64
N LEU A 151 -4.59 -22.39 13.84
CA LEU A 151 -4.69 -22.96 12.51
C LEU A 151 -4.95 -24.46 12.63
N GLY A 152 -6.10 -24.88 12.13
CA GLY A 152 -6.50 -26.28 12.06
C GLY A 152 -6.07 -26.95 10.76
N PRO A 153 -6.50 -28.21 10.57
CA PRO A 153 -6.26 -28.92 9.30
C PRO A 153 -6.86 -28.16 8.12
N GLN A 154 -6.30 -28.35 6.94
CA GLN A 154 -6.89 -27.84 5.70
C GLN A 154 -8.23 -28.52 5.41
N ASN A 155 -9.01 -27.92 4.53
CA ASN A 155 -10.26 -28.45 4.02
C ASN A 155 -10.06 -29.56 2.97
N HIS A 156 -9.14 -30.50 3.22
CA HIS A 156 -8.85 -31.59 2.28
C HIS A 156 -10.11 -32.38 1.91
N ASP A 157 -10.10 -32.94 0.69
CA ASP A 157 -11.17 -33.76 0.09
C ASP A 157 -12.44 -33.00 -0.31
N GLN A 158 -12.38 -31.66 -0.38
CA GLN A 158 -13.50 -30.83 -0.83
C GLN A 158 -13.03 -29.74 -1.79
N THR A 159 -13.89 -29.40 -2.73
CA THR A 159 -13.77 -28.15 -3.49
C THR A 159 -14.43 -27.04 -2.70
N ASP A 160 -13.78 -25.87 -2.59
CA ASP A 160 -14.34 -24.66 -2.01
C ASP A 160 -13.94 -23.42 -2.83
N LEU A 161 -14.77 -23.05 -3.79
CA LEU A 161 -14.51 -21.92 -4.69
C LEU A 161 -15.40 -20.73 -4.38
N TYR A 162 -14.84 -19.54 -4.49
CA TYR A 162 -15.56 -18.28 -4.44
C TYR A 162 -15.60 -17.64 -5.81
N TYR A 163 -16.80 -17.47 -6.36
CA TYR A 163 -17.05 -16.80 -7.62
C TYR A 163 -17.58 -15.39 -7.37
N PHE A 164 -16.76 -14.40 -7.71
CA PHE A 164 -17.09 -12.99 -7.64
C PHE A 164 -17.63 -12.56 -9.01
N ALA A 165 -18.82 -11.98 -9.05
CA ALA A 165 -19.56 -11.63 -10.27
C ALA A 165 -20.03 -10.17 -10.22
N TYR A 166 -19.18 -9.26 -9.76
CA TYR A 166 -19.57 -7.87 -9.53
C TYR A 166 -19.63 -7.04 -10.81
N GLY A 167 -19.23 -7.61 -11.94
CA GLY A 167 -19.13 -6.88 -13.19
C GLY A 167 -17.94 -5.93 -13.13
N ARG A 168 -18.20 -4.65 -13.42
CA ARG A 168 -17.19 -3.59 -13.29
C ARG A 168 -17.41 -2.68 -12.07
N ARG A 169 -18.14 -3.16 -11.06
CA ARG A 169 -18.35 -2.44 -9.78
C ARG A 169 -17.20 -2.72 -8.81
N TYR A 170 -15.98 -2.41 -9.24
CA TYR A 170 -14.75 -2.84 -8.59
C TYR A 170 -14.64 -2.45 -7.11
N GLN A 171 -15.04 -1.22 -6.75
CA GLN A 171 -15.04 -0.80 -5.34
C GLN A 171 -16.05 -1.58 -4.48
N ALA A 172 -17.20 -1.97 -5.04
CA ALA A 172 -18.17 -2.79 -4.31
C ALA A 172 -17.65 -4.22 -4.12
N GLU A 173 -16.93 -4.74 -5.09
CA GLU A 173 -16.28 -6.05 -5.05
C GLU A 173 -15.22 -6.12 -3.95
N ILE A 174 -14.30 -5.14 -3.87
CA ILE A 174 -13.30 -5.06 -2.78
C ILE A 174 -13.98 -4.92 -1.41
N ARG A 175 -15.03 -4.09 -1.28
CA ARG A 175 -15.76 -3.96 -0.01
C ARG A 175 -16.36 -5.28 0.47
N ASP A 176 -16.98 -6.05 -0.42
CA ASP A 176 -17.54 -7.35 -0.06
C ASP A 176 -16.45 -8.43 0.11
N TYR A 177 -15.33 -8.34 -0.61
CA TYR A 177 -14.12 -9.12 -0.35
C TYR A 177 -13.63 -8.91 1.09
N PHE A 178 -13.57 -7.67 1.59
CA PHE A 178 -13.21 -7.39 2.98
C PHE A 178 -14.26 -7.87 3.99
N LYS A 179 -15.56 -7.81 3.68
CA LYS A 179 -16.58 -8.41 4.56
C LYS A 179 -16.45 -9.93 4.63
N LEU A 180 -16.06 -10.58 3.53
CA LEU A 180 -15.82 -12.02 3.47
C LEU A 180 -14.55 -12.41 4.23
N SER A 181 -13.44 -11.76 3.90
CA SER A 181 -12.11 -12.17 4.33
C SER A 181 -11.60 -11.43 5.56
N GLY A 182 -12.26 -10.36 6.00
CA GLY A 182 -11.82 -9.48 7.09
C GLY A 182 -11.21 -8.18 6.56
N VAL A 183 -11.52 -7.08 7.26
CA VAL A 183 -11.00 -5.74 6.95
C VAL A 183 -9.53 -5.63 7.38
N PRO A 184 -8.71 -4.84 6.66
CA PRO A 184 -7.39 -4.46 7.17
C PRO A 184 -7.53 -3.75 8.53
N PRO A 185 -6.70 -4.05 9.54
CA PRO A 185 -6.73 -3.32 10.81
C PRO A 185 -6.29 -1.87 10.58
N ILE A 186 -6.71 -0.96 11.48
CA ILE A 186 -6.21 0.42 11.50
C ILE A 186 -4.73 0.36 11.86
N LEU A 187 -3.85 0.87 11.00
CA LEU A 187 -2.43 0.95 11.32
C LEU A 187 -2.19 2.01 12.40
N PRO A 188 -1.26 1.78 13.35
CA PRO A 188 -0.87 2.83 14.27
C PRO A 188 -0.21 3.98 13.52
N ARG A 189 -0.45 5.22 13.96
CA ARG A 189 -0.03 6.45 13.26
C ARG A 189 1.45 6.51 12.93
N TYR A 190 2.31 5.94 13.79
CA TYR A 190 3.76 5.91 13.56
C TYR A 190 4.15 5.11 12.30
N ALA A 191 3.37 4.11 11.91
CA ALA A 191 3.64 3.27 10.74
C ALA A 191 3.53 4.06 9.43
N LEU A 192 2.80 5.17 9.44
CA LEU A 192 2.56 6.01 8.26
C LEU A 192 3.73 6.96 7.97
N GLY A 193 4.69 7.14 8.88
CA GLY A 193 5.87 8.00 8.69
C GLY A 193 6.98 7.38 7.84
N ASN A 194 8.17 7.97 7.92
CA ASN A 194 9.37 7.42 7.28
C ASN A 194 10.00 6.34 8.17
N TRP A 195 10.37 5.21 7.57
CA TRP A 195 11.07 4.14 8.25
C TRP A 195 12.53 4.11 7.79
N TRP A 196 13.46 4.11 8.75
CA TRP A 196 14.86 3.89 8.46
C TRP A 196 15.16 2.40 8.58
N SER A 197 15.58 1.78 7.49
CA SER A 197 16.01 0.40 7.44
C SER A 197 17.22 0.26 6.51
N ARG A 198 18.11 -0.67 6.82
CA ARG A 198 19.22 -1.06 5.96
C ARG A 198 19.81 -2.34 6.50
N PHE A 199 20.08 -3.32 5.63
CA PHE A 199 20.97 -4.40 5.98
C PHE A 199 22.38 -3.81 6.08
N TYR A 200 22.83 -3.53 7.29
CA TYR A 200 24.11 -2.89 7.55
C TYR A 200 24.55 -3.19 8.99
N PRO A 201 25.85 -3.46 9.23
CA PRO A 201 26.37 -3.81 10.54
C PRO A 201 26.50 -2.59 11.46
N TYR A 202 25.39 -1.97 11.80
CA TYR A 202 25.34 -0.86 12.76
C TYR A 202 25.86 -1.30 14.13
N THR A 203 26.62 -0.40 14.76
CA THR A 203 26.85 -0.39 16.21
C THR A 203 25.93 0.63 16.87
N GLN A 204 25.72 0.50 18.19
CA GLN A 204 24.97 1.46 19.00
C GLN A 204 25.42 2.90 18.75
N GLU A 205 26.73 3.16 18.79
CA GLU A 205 27.30 4.49 18.51
C GLU A 205 26.96 4.99 17.11
N SER A 206 27.15 4.15 16.08
CA SER A 206 26.90 4.54 14.69
C SER A 206 25.42 4.81 14.42
N TYR A 207 24.52 4.06 15.07
CA TYR A 207 23.08 4.19 14.93
C TYR A 207 22.57 5.44 15.66
N GLN A 208 23.07 5.72 16.87
CA GLN A 208 22.79 6.98 17.56
C GLN A 208 23.33 8.19 16.78
N ALA A 209 24.54 8.10 16.23
CA ALA A 209 25.12 9.16 15.40
C ALA A 209 24.27 9.44 14.15
N LEU A 210 23.75 8.40 13.52
CA LEU A 210 22.85 8.50 12.37
C LEU A 210 21.56 9.26 12.73
N PHE A 211 20.86 8.86 13.79
CA PHE A 211 19.61 9.52 14.20
C PHE A 211 19.84 10.94 14.73
N ASN A 212 20.93 11.18 15.45
CA ASN A 212 21.33 12.55 15.84
C ASN A 212 21.51 13.45 14.61
N ARG A 213 22.05 12.90 13.50
CA ARG A 213 22.21 13.65 12.25
C ARG A 213 20.87 13.90 11.57
N PHE A 214 19.96 12.93 11.54
CA PHE A 214 18.61 13.15 11.04
C PHE A 214 17.89 14.27 11.80
N GLU A 215 17.97 14.28 13.13
CA GLU A 215 17.41 15.37 13.95
C GLU A 215 18.08 16.72 13.65
N ALA A 216 19.41 16.78 13.60
CA ALA A 216 20.16 18.00 13.30
C ALA A 216 19.82 18.58 11.92
N GLU A 217 19.56 17.72 10.93
CA GLU A 217 19.16 18.08 9.57
C GLU A 217 17.63 18.23 9.41
N LYS A 218 16.86 18.01 10.48
CA LYS A 218 15.39 18.06 10.51
C LYS A 218 14.75 17.13 9.48
N ILE A 219 15.26 15.91 9.37
CA ILE A 219 14.75 14.84 8.53
C ILE A 219 14.02 13.87 9.46
N PRO A 220 12.68 13.76 9.37
CA PRO A 220 11.94 13.01 10.34
C PRO A 220 11.89 11.51 9.99
N PHE A 221 11.92 10.66 11.02
CA PHE A 221 11.65 9.23 10.96
C PHE A 221 10.74 8.84 12.11
N SER A 222 9.97 7.78 11.95
CA SER A 222 9.04 7.27 12.97
C SER A 222 9.30 5.82 13.36
N VAL A 223 10.01 5.07 12.51
CA VAL A 223 10.39 3.68 12.77
C VAL A 223 11.88 3.49 12.54
N ALA A 224 12.55 2.90 13.52
CA ALA A 224 13.91 2.44 13.47
C ALA A 224 13.92 0.92 13.26
N VAL A 225 14.43 0.47 12.12
CA VAL A 225 14.52 -0.95 11.78
C VAL A 225 15.98 -1.40 11.91
N LEU A 226 16.25 -2.35 12.79
CA LEU A 226 17.55 -3.01 12.88
C LEU A 226 17.48 -4.37 12.19
N ASP A 227 18.37 -4.55 11.22
CA ASP A 227 18.51 -5.80 10.47
C ASP A 227 19.40 -6.81 11.22
N MET A 228 19.62 -7.98 10.63
CA MET A 228 20.47 -9.12 11.03
C MET A 228 21.46 -8.90 12.17
N ASP A 229 22.28 -7.86 12.06
CA ASP A 229 23.39 -7.59 12.97
C ASP A 229 22.98 -7.12 14.38
N TRP A 230 21.69 -6.88 14.63
CA TRP A 230 21.19 -6.69 15.99
C TRP A 230 21.46 -7.91 16.87
N HIS A 231 21.40 -9.12 16.30
CA HIS A 231 21.68 -10.37 17.00
C HIS A 231 23.07 -10.94 16.66
N LYS A 232 23.51 -11.94 17.43
CA LYS A 232 24.76 -12.65 17.16
C LYS A 232 24.70 -13.34 15.79
N THR A 233 25.58 -12.94 14.89
CA THR A 233 25.75 -13.56 13.55
C THR A 233 27.00 -14.43 13.46
N GLU A 234 28.01 -14.16 14.30
CA GLU A 234 29.15 -15.03 14.52
C GLU A 234 28.83 -16.01 15.65
N VAL A 235 28.53 -17.26 15.30
CA VAL A 235 28.11 -18.31 16.23
C VAL A 235 29.04 -19.52 16.13
N PRO A 236 29.11 -20.39 17.16
CA PRO A 236 29.93 -21.60 17.10
C PRO A 236 29.56 -22.47 15.88
N GLU A 237 30.57 -22.97 15.15
CA GLU A 237 30.35 -23.78 13.94
C GLU A 237 29.52 -25.04 14.20
N ASP A 238 29.62 -25.61 15.40
CA ASP A 238 28.83 -26.78 15.84
C ASP A 238 27.35 -26.44 16.11
N GLN A 239 26.98 -25.16 16.12
CA GLN A 239 25.61 -24.66 16.34
C GLN A 239 24.92 -24.19 15.05
N GLY A 240 25.63 -24.19 13.90
CA GLY A 240 25.08 -23.89 12.59
C GLY A 240 25.45 -22.52 12.04
N SER A 241 24.49 -21.85 11.39
CA SER A 241 24.65 -20.53 10.78
C SER A 241 24.03 -19.45 11.67
N GLY A 242 24.65 -18.28 11.77
CA GLY A 242 24.09 -17.11 12.44
C GLY A 242 23.03 -16.36 11.62
N TRP A 243 22.35 -17.02 10.67
CA TRP A 243 21.23 -16.44 9.93
C TRP A 243 19.96 -16.33 10.79
N THR A 244 19.78 -17.23 11.76
CA THR A 244 18.73 -17.13 12.77
C THR A 244 19.39 -16.71 14.08
N GLY A 245 18.86 -15.69 14.74
CA GLY A 245 19.25 -15.38 16.10
C GLY A 245 18.24 -14.54 16.86
N TYR A 246 18.34 -14.62 18.19
CA TYR A 246 17.44 -13.93 19.11
C TYR A 246 18.15 -13.19 20.26
N THR A 247 19.48 -13.27 20.29
CA THR A 247 20.30 -12.66 21.34
C THR A 247 21.03 -11.46 20.80
N TRP A 248 20.83 -10.30 21.42
CA TRP A 248 21.55 -9.06 21.12
C TRP A 248 23.06 -9.28 21.00
N ASN A 249 23.63 -8.76 19.92
CA ASN A 249 25.07 -8.74 19.70
C ASN A 249 25.72 -7.67 20.59
N GLN A 250 26.21 -8.08 21.76
CA GLN A 250 26.80 -7.15 22.74
C GLN A 250 28.10 -6.47 22.28
N ASP A 251 28.77 -7.00 21.24
CA ASP A 251 29.94 -6.33 20.66
C ASP A 251 29.53 -5.09 19.84
N LYS A 252 28.34 -5.13 19.24
CA LYS A 252 27.77 -4.02 18.46
C LYS A 252 26.86 -3.12 19.29
N PHE A 253 26.09 -3.71 20.20
CA PHE A 253 25.08 -3.06 21.05
C PHE A 253 25.30 -3.38 22.53
N PRO A 254 26.41 -2.90 23.12
CA PRO A 254 26.79 -3.23 24.50
C PRO A 254 25.80 -2.76 25.56
N ASP A 255 24.98 -1.74 25.25
CA ASP A 255 23.87 -1.29 26.09
C ASP A 255 22.61 -1.06 25.21
N HIS A 256 22.14 -2.13 24.59
CA HIS A 256 20.94 -2.13 23.74
C HIS A 256 19.70 -1.58 24.45
N GLN A 257 19.54 -1.78 25.76
CA GLN A 257 18.41 -1.23 26.51
C GLN A 257 18.49 0.30 26.59
N GLU A 258 19.67 0.89 26.77
CA GLU A 258 19.85 2.34 26.64
C GLU A 258 19.47 2.80 25.23
N LEU A 259 19.90 2.09 24.19
CA LEU A 259 19.55 2.43 22.80
C LEU A 259 18.04 2.42 22.55
N LEU A 260 17.33 1.36 22.97
CA LEU A 260 15.88 1.25 22.80
C LEU A 260 15.16 2.40 23.51
N ASN A 261 15.49 2.65 24.77
CA ASN A 261 14.94 3.77 25.54
C ASN A 261 15.26 5.13 24.88
N TRP A 262 16.48 5.30 24.36
CA TRP A 262 16.93 6.51 23.67
C TRP A 262 16.15 6.79 22.39
N LEU A 263 15.80 5.74 21.63
CA LEU A 263 14.96 5.81 20.42
C LEU A 263 13.51 6.16 20.81
N HIS A 264 12.94 5.49 21.81
CA HIS A 264 11.58 5.73 22.29
C HIS A 264 11.38 7.14 22.85
N GLN A 265 12.36 7.69 23.58
CA GLN A 265 12.32 9.08 24.07
C GLN A 265 12.25 10.11 22.93
N ARG A 266 12.62 9.72 21.71
CA ARG A 266 12.52 10.52 20.47
C ARG A 266 11.26 10.24 19.67
N GLY A 267 10.36 9.41 20.21
CA GLY A 267 9.10 9.05 19.56
C GLY A 267 9.25 8.04 18.42
N LEU A 268 10.41 7.41 18.26
CA LEU A 268 10.62 6.32 17.30
C LEU A 268 10.05 5.02 17.87
N LYS A 269 9.57 4.16 16.98
CA LYS A 269 9.24 2.76 17.27
C LYS A 269 10.33 1.85 16.72
N VAL A 270 10.59 0.73 17.39
CA VAL A 270 11.69 -0.18 17.06
C VAL A 270 11.15 -1.50 16.56
N THR A 271 11.68 -1.97 15.43
CA THR A 271 11.46 -3.32 14.95
C THR A 271 12.77 -4.00 14.59
N LEU A 272 12.81 -5.31 14.80
CA LEU A 272 13.96 -6.15 14.54
C LEU A 272 13.61 -7.15 13.43
N ASN A 273 14.54 -7.34 12.49
CA ASN A 273 14.48 -8.42 11.52
C ASN A 273 14.63 -9.78 12.22
N VAL A 274 13.80 -10.76 11.87
CA VAL A 274 13.94 -12.15 12.32
C VAL A 274 13.77 -13.15 11.18
N HIS A 275 14.68 -14.12 11.14
CA HIS A 275 14.59 -15.30 10.28
C HIS A 275 14.50 -16.57 11.14
N PRO A 276 13.30 -17.10 11.43
CA PRO A 276 13.15 -18.13 12.47
C PRO A 276 13.51 -19.56 12.03
N ALA A 277 13.96 -19.74 10.78
CA ALA A 277 14.09 -21.05 10.14
C ALA A 277 15.00 -22.06 10.88
N ALA A 278 16.09 -21.63 11.52
CA ALA A 278 17.00 -22.56 12.20
C ALA A 278 16.54 -23.00 13.60
N GLY A 279 15.41 -22.45 14.08
CA GLY A 279 14.92 -22.67 15.45
C GLY A 279 15.77 -21.95 16.49
N ILE A 280 15.66 -22.38 17.75
CA ILE A 280 16.39 -21.75 18.88
C ILE A 280 17.56 -22.65 19.28
N ARG A 281 18.76 -22.08 19.34
CA ARG A 281 20.04 -22.77 19.57
C ARG A 281 20.56 -22.54 20.98
N SER A 282 21.48 -23.38 21.44
CA SER A 282 21.93 -23.35 22.84
C SER A 282 22.76 -22.13 23.23
N PHE A 283 23.21 -21.34 22.26
CA PHE A 283 23.96 -20.10 22.50
C PHE A 283 23.03 -18.90 22.77
N GLU A 284 21.73 -19.05 22.52
CA GLU A 284 20.73 -18.02 22.73
C GLU A 284 20.49 -17.78 24.21
N GLN A 285 20.32 -16.52 24.61
CA GLN A 285 20.16 -16.13 26.01
C GLN A 285 18.93 -16.77 26.66
N GLY A 286 17.82 -16.90 25.92
CA GLY A 286 16.59 -17.55 26.41
C GLY A 286 16.57 -19.08 26.32
N TYR A 287 17.63 -19.72 25.83
CA TYR A 287 17.61 -21.17 25.57
C TYR A 287 17.37 -22.02 26.81
N SER A 288 17.81 -21.61 28.00
CA SER A 288 17.58 -22.39 29.22
C SER A 288 16.09 -22.58 29.52
N ASP A 289 15.31 -21.51 29.33
CA ASP A 289 13.87 -21.51 29.57
C ASP A 289 13.17 -22.33 28.47
N VAL A 290 13.61 -22.17 27.21
CA VAL A 290 13.14 -22.96 26.08
C VAL A 290 13.39 -24.46 26.28
N ALA A 291 14.60 -24.84 26.71
CA ALA A 291 14.95 -26.23 26.95
C ALA A 291 14.10 -26.83 28.08
N GLN A 292 13.86 -26.06 29.15
CA GLN A 292 12.97 -26.48 30.24
C GLN A 292 11.52 -26.65 29.75
N HIS A 293 11.01 -25.69 28.97
CA HIS A 293 9.64 -25.69 28.47
C HIS A 293 9.38 -26.85 27.51
N LEU A 294 10.31 -27.10 26.60
CA LEU A 294 10.19 -28.13 25.56
C LEU A 294 10.73 -29.51 25.99
N GLY A 295 11.38 -29.60 27.16
CA GLY A 295 11.96 -30.84 27.68
C GLY A 295 13.18 -31.30 26.90
N LEU A 296 14.00 -30.36 26.42
CA LEU A 296 15.22 -30.63 25.65
C LEU A 296 16.41 -30.94 26.57
N ASP A 297 17.35 -31.75 26.09
CA ASP A 297 18.60 -32.03 26.78
C ASP A 297 19.61 -30.88 26.61
N ALA A 298 19.61 -29.98 27.59
CA ALA A 298 20.51 -28.82 27.64
C ALA A 298 22.00 -29.22 27.79
N ASP A 299 22.32 -30.37 28.40
CA ASP A 299 23.70 -30.84 28.57
C ASP A 299 24.31 -31.23 27.20
N THR A 300 23.48 -31.79 26.32
CA THR A 300 23.86 -32.11 24.94
C THR A 300 23.64 -30.96 23.95
N LYS A 301 23.14 -29.81 24.42
CA LYS A 301 22.81 -28.63 23.60
C LYS A 301 21.76 -28.94 22.52
N GLU A 302 20.77 -29.76 22.84
CA GLU A 302 19.72 -30.15 21.91
C GLU A 302 18.95 -28.92 21.39
N PRO A 303 18.91 -28.67 20.06
CA PRO A 303 18.26 -27.46 19.53
C PRO A 303 16.73 -27.57 19.56
N ALA A 304 16.05 -26.45 19.84
CA ALA A 304 14.61 -26.36 19.61
C ALA A 304 14.35 -26.17 18.11
N VAL A 305 14.08 -27.26 17.40
CA VAL A 305 13.81 -27.23 15.95
C VAL A 305 12.59 -26.36 15.65
N PHE A 306 12.72 -25.45 14.68
CA PHE A 306 11.63 -24.56 14.29
C PHE A 306 10.39 -25.36 13.88
N ASN A 307 9.29 -25.11 14.59
CA ASN A 307 8.01 -25.74 14.28
C ASN A 307 6.84 -24.85 14.71
N ILE A 308 6.49 -23.89 13.86
CA ILE A 308 5.36 -22.99 14.13
C ILE A 308 4.00 -23.71 14.18
N LYS A 309 3.88 -24.98 13.77
CA LYS A 309 2.64 -25.78 13.95
C LYS A 309 2.49 -26.30 15.38
N ASN A 310 3.60 -26.51 16.09
CA ASN A 310 3.60 -27.07 17.43
C ASN A 310 3.27 -25.98 18.45
N SER A 311 2.20 -26.17 19.23
CA SER A 311 1.74 -25.19 20.22
C SER A 311 2.73 -24.99 21.37
N SER A 312 3.45 -26.04 21.79
CA SER A 312 4.49 -25.93 22.81
C SER A 312 5.68 -25.11 22.30
N PHE A 313 6.11 -25.37 21.05
CA PHE A 313 7.15 -24.56 20.41
C PHE A 313 6.71 -23.11 20.28
N ARG A 314 5.51 -22.82 19.75
CA ARG A 314 4.99 -21.45 19.65
C ARG A 314 4.95 -20.75 21.00
N LYS A 315 4.45 -21.43 22.03
CA LYS A 315 4.36 -20.86 23.37
C LYS A 315 5.75 -20.45 23.87
N SER A 316 6.73 -21.34 23.75
CA SER A 316 8.12 -21.05 24.13
C SER A 316 8.76 -19.96 23.25
N TYR A 317 8.51 -20.01 21.94
CA TYR A 317 8.97 -19.03 20.97
C TYR A 317 8.47 -17.62 21.30
N PHE A 318 7.21 -17.45 21.72
CA PHE A 318 6.71 -16.14 22.14
C PHE A 318 7.13 -15.80 23.57
N GLU A 319 6.81 -16.63 24.56
CA GLU A 319 7.00 -16.31 25.98
C GLU A 319 8.47 -16.26 26.42
N ASP A 320 9.30 -17.20 25.95
CA ASP A 320 10.68 -17.34 26.42
C ASP A 320 11.69 -16.55 25.56
N ILE A 321 11.29 -16.15 24.34
CA ILE A 321 12.19 -15.47 23.38
C ILE A 321 11.69 -14.06 22.99
N HIS A 322 10.48 -13.91 22.46
CA HIS A 322 10.03 -12.62 21.90
C HIS A 322 9.56 -11.66 23.00
N HIS A 323 8.77 -12.14 23.97
CA HIS A 323 8.20 -11.32 25.03
C HIS A 323 9.25 -10.61 25.90
N PRO A 324 10.40 -11.23 26.27
CA PRO A 324 11.50 -10.53 26.94
C PRO A 324 12.03 -9.36 26.11
N LEU A 325 12.29 -9.57 24.81
CA LEU A 325 12.79 -8.53 23.89
C LEU A 325 11.78 -7.39 23.70
N GLU A 326 10.49 -7.72 23.67
CA GLU A 326 9.42 -6.72 23.62
C GLU A 326 9.31 -5.94 24.93
N THR A 327 9.50 -6.58 26.08
CA THR A 327 9.57 -5.91 27.39
C THR A 327 10.79 -4.97 27.49
N GLU A 328 11.89 -5.28 26.79
CA GLU A 328 13.05 -4.39 26.67
C GLU A 328 12.79 -3.16 25.79
N GLY A 329 11.85 -3.26 24.83
CA GLY A 329 11.44 -2.13 23.98
C GLY A 329 11.32 -2.42 22.49
N VAL A 330 11.31 -3.68 22.05
CA VAL A 330 10.93 -4.04 20.67
C VAL A 330 9.42 -3.89 20.52
N ASP A 331 8.96 -3.05 19.58
CA ASP A 331 7.53 -2.74 19.43
C ASP A 331 6.79 -3.73 18.51
N PHE A 332 7.48 -4.24 17.47
CA PHE A 332 6.94 -5.24 16.55
C PHE A 332 8.05 -5.95 15.75
N TRP A 333 7.71 -6.97 14.97
CA TRP A 333 8.67 -7.83 14.29
C TRP A 333 8.61 -7.74 12.76
N TRP A 334 9.79 -7.70 12.13
CA TRP A 334 9.95 -7.93 10.69
C TRP A 334 10.24 -9.41 10.45
N LEU A 335 9.24 -10.10 9.93
CA LEU A 335 9.25 -11.52 9.62
C LEU A 335 9.77 -11.74 8.19
N ASP A 336 11.08 -11.89 8.06
CA ASP A 336 11.71 -12.08 6.75
C ASP A 336 11.85 -13.57 6.43
N TRP A 337 10.77 -14.12 5.86
CA TRP A 337 10.69 -15.52 5.51
C TRP A 337 10.87 -15.73 4.00
N GLN A 338 11.90 -16.48 3.64
CA GLN A 338 12.25 -16.86 2.25
C GLN A 338 12.51 -18.37 2.12
N GLN A 339 12.21 -19.14 3.17
CA GLN A 339 12.63 -20.54 3.30
C GLN A 339 11.55 -21.54 2.88
N ASP A 340 10.48 -21.10 2.21
CA ASP A 340 9.38 -21.97 1.75
C ASP A 340 9.91 -23.25 1.07
N ARG A 341 10.92 -23.14 0.20
CA ARG A 341 11.56 -24.29 -0.49
C ARG A 341 12.12 -25.40 0.41
N TYR A 342 12.35 -25.13 1.70
CA TYR A 342 12.89 -26.08 2.68
C TYR A 342 11.86 -26.57 3.69
N PHE A 343 10.73 -25.87 3.81
CA PHE A 343 9.69 -26.12 4.82
C PHE A 343 8.32 -26.43 4.21
N ASP A 344 8.21 -26.38 2.88
CA ASP A 344 7.01 -26.78 2.16
C ASP A 344 6.67 -28.24 2.52
N THR A 345 5.68 -28.37 3.38
CA THR A 345 5.10 -29.65 3.77
C THR A 345 3.69 -29.59 3.22
N GLU A 346 3.32 -30.63 2.46
CA GLU A 346 1.99 -30.72 1.83
C GLU A 346 0.92 -30.21 2.80
N GLY A 347 0.30 -29.09 2.44
CA GLY A 347 -0.84 -28.55 3.14
C GLY A 347 -0.59 -27.62 4.33
N TYR A 348 0.56 -26.95 4.41
CA TYR A 348 0.74 -25.88 5.40
C TYR A 348 1.74 -24.81 4.99
N ASP A 349 1.24 -23.60 4.78
CA ASP A 349 2.05 -22.42 4.47
C ASP A 349 2.61 -21.80 5.76
N VAL A 350 3.92 -21.85 5.92
CA VAL A 350 4.61 -21.33 7.12
C VAL A 350 4.49 -19.82 7.23
N LEU A 351 4.53 -19.09 6.12
CA LEU A 351 4.39 -17.64 6.12
C LEU A 351 2.99 -17.22 6.61
N LYS A 352 1.93 -17.91 6.15
CA LYS A 352 0.57 -17.69 6.67
C LYS A 352 0.51 -17.87 8.18
N ALA A 353 1.15 -18.93 8.70
CA ALA A 353 1.19 -19.19 10.14
C ALA A 353 1.99 -18.13 10.91
N LEU A 354 3.17 -17.76 10.42
CA LEU A 354 3.99 -16.71 11.02
C LEU A 354 3.20 -15.39 11.10
N ASN A 355 2.61 -14.95 9.98
CA ASN A 355 1.79 -13.74 9.93
C ASN A 355 0.62 -13.82 10.92
N HIS A 356 -0.07 -14.97 10.97
CA HIS A 356 -1.21 -15.15 11.83
C HIS A 356 -0.85 -15.05 13.32
N TYR A 357 0.14 -15.83 13.76
CA TYR A 357 0.46 -15.93 15.18
C TYR A 357 1.21 -14.71 15.70
N HIS A 358 2.16 -14.17 14.94
CA HIS A 358 2.88 -12.95 15.35
C HIS A 358 1.94 -11.75 15.46
N TYR A 359 1.01 -11.57 14.51
CA TYR A 359 0.06 -10.46 14.62
C TYR A 359 -0.89 -10.63 15.82
N LEU A 360 -1.39 -11.84 16.07
CA LEU A 360 -2.26 -12.08 17.23
C LEU A 360 -1.53 -11.85 18.56
N ASP A 361 -0.27 -12.27 18.66
CA ASP A 361 0.54 -12.05 19.85
C ASP A 361 0.86 -10.56 20.04
N ASN A 362 1.27 -9.86 18.97
CA ASN A 362 1.58 -8.44 19.01
C ASN A 362 0.34 -7.59 19.33
N GLU A 363 -0.81 -7.85 18.70
CA GLU A 363 -2.09 -7.18 19.03
C GLU A 363 -2.54 -7.45 20.47
N ALA A 364 -2.32 -8.66 21.00
CA ALA A 364 -2.65 -8.97 22.39
C ALA A 364 -1.79 -8.18 23.39
N ARG A 365 -0.53 -7.89 23.03
CA ARG A 365 0.42 -7.12 23.84
C ARG A 365 0.30 -5.61 23.64
N HIS A 366 -0.15 -5.19 22.46
CA HIS A 366 -0.32 -3.80 22.07
C HIS A 366 -1.73 -3.56 21.49
N PRO A 367 -2.82 -3.68 22.29
CA PRO A 367 -4.18 -3.58 21.78
C PRO A 367 -4.45 -2.27 21.05
N GLY A 368 -4.92 -2.37 19.80
CA GLY A 368 -5.16 -1.22 18.91
C GLY A 368 -3.91 -0.69 18.21
N GLU A 369 -2.73 -1.24 18.45
CA GLU A 369 -1.46 -0.87 17.79
C GLU A 369 -0.74 -2.09 17.15
N GLY A 370 -1.40 -3.25 17.08
CA GLY A 370 -0.80 -4.47 16.54
C GLY A 370 -0.24 -4.27 15.13
N LEU A 371 1.01 -4.65 14.93
CA LEU A 371 1.75 -4.49 13.70
C LEU A 371 2.69 -5.67 13.47
N ILE A 372 2.88 -6.06 12.21
CA ILE A 372 4.02 -6.87 11.78
C ILE A 372 4.58 -6.24 10.49
N LEU A 373 5.75 -6.68 10.04
CA LEU A 373 6.22 -6.45 8.68
C LEU A 373 6.54 -7.81 8.07
N SER A 374 5.84 -8.22 7.00
CA SER A 374 6.11 -9.51 6.36
C SER A 374 5.79 -9.50 4.86
N ARG A 375 5.60 -10.65 4.22
CA ARG A 375 5.32 -10.79 2.78
C ARG A 375 3.86 -11.15 2.54
N TYR A 376 3.41 -10.93 1.29
CA TYR A 376 2.08 -11.35 0.86
C TYR A 376 1.99 -12.88 0.87
N ALA A 377 1.02 -13.43 1.60
CA ALA A 377 0.86 -14.88 1.77
C ALA A 377 -0.41 -15.41 1.07
N GLY A 378 -0.99 -14.66 0.13
CA GLY A 378 -2.23 -15.00 -0.56
C GLY A 378 -3.48 -14.28 -0.02
N PRO A 379 -4.66 -14.60 -0.56
CA PRO A 379 -5.92 -13.99 -0.14
C PRO A 379 -6.18 -14.10 1.37
N GLY A 380 -6.65 -13.01 1.98
CA GLY A 380 -6.83 -12.88 3.43
C GLY A 380 -5.63 -12.28 4.18
N SER A 381 -4.46 -12.14 3.53
CA SER A 381 -3.27 -11.56 4.16
C SER A 381 -3.43 -10.12 4.63
N GLN A 382 -4.40 -9.35 4.11
CA GLN A 382 -4.59 -7.95 4.52
C GLN A 382 -4.94 -7.78 6.00
N ARG A 383 -5.34 -8.85 6.69
CA ARG A 383 -5.63 -8.83 8.13
C ARG A 383 -4.37 -8.80 9.00
N TYR A 384 -3.21 -9.15 8.44
CA TYR A 384 -1.93 -9.16 9.14
C TYR A 384 -1.10 -8.02 8.53
N PRO A 385 -1.06 -6.85 9.19
CA PRO A 385 -0.78 -5.58 8.53
C PRO A 385 0.67 -5.49 8.06
N ILE A 386 0.85 -4.80 6.93
CA ILE A 386 2.08 -4.45 6.22
C ILE A 386 2.84 -5.62 5.56
N GLY A 387 2.75 -5.64 4.23
CA GLY A 387 3.63 -6.41 3.36
C GLY A 387 4.94 -5.69 3.00
N PHE A 388 5.92 -6.40 2.46
CA PHE A 388 7.01 -5.81 1.67
C PHE A 388 7.32 -6.59 0.40
N SER A 389 7.92 -5.91 -0.58
CA SER A 389 8.21 -6.45 -1.91
C SER A 389 9.27 -7.51 -1.97
N GLY A 390 10.15 -7.59 -1.01
CA GLY A 390 11.39 -8.34 -1.17
C GLY A 390 12.45 -7.60 -1.95
N ASP A 391 13.48 -8.37 -2.27
CA ASP A 391 14.83 -7.91 -2.49
C ASP A 391 15.08 -7.59 -3.96
N THR A 392 14.53 -6.46 -4.41
CA THR A 392 14.56 -6.03 -5.81
C THR A 392 15.91 -5.49 -6.28
N TRP A 393 16.14 -5.54 -7.60
CA TRP A 393 17.28 -4.87 -8.23
C TRP A 393 17.15 -3.33 -8.18
N ILE A 394 18.29 -2.65 -8.05
CA ILE A 394 18.39 -1.19 -8.14
C ILE A 394 18.47 -0.77 -9.62
N SER A 395 17.31 -0.68 -10.28
CA SER A 395 17.19 -0.33 -11.71
C SER A 395 15.97 0.54 -12.03
N TRP A 396 16.00 1.20 -13.19
CA TRP A 396 14.85 1.93 -13.72
C TRP A 396 13.70 1.00 -14.14
N GLU A 397 13.99 -0.23 -14.58
CA GLU A 397 12.95 -1.21 -14.94
C GLU A 397 12.17 -1.64 -13.69
N THR A 398 12.84 -1.84 -12.55
CA THR A 398 12.17 -2.08 -11.28
C THR A 398 11.33 -0.87 -10.86
N LEU A 399 11.89 0.35 -10.86
CA LEU A 399 11.10 1.55 -10.52
C LEU A 399 9.87 1.70 -11.42
N LYS A 400 9.97 1.36 -12.71
CA LYS A 400 8.85 1.38 -13.65
C LYS A 400 7.75 0.37 -13.34
N PHE A 401 8.11 -0.78 -12.77
CA PHE A 401 7.16 -1.81 -12.38
C PHE A 401 6.47 -1.53 -11.04
N GLN A 402 7.16 -0.90 -10.08
CA GLN A 402 6.67 -0.71 -8.71
C GLN A 402 5.30 0.02 -8.61
N PRO A 403 5.00 1.10 -9.36
CA PRO A 403 3.67 1.72 -9.38
C PRO A 403 2.57 0.75 -9.79
N TYR A 404 2.80 -0.03 -10.85
CA TYR A 404 1.84 -1.02 -11.34
C TYR A 404 1.63 -2.12 -10.29
N PHE A 405 2.72 -2.70 -9.78
CA PHE A 405 2.69 -3.72 -8.75
C PHE A 405 1.92 -3.26 -7.49
N THR A 406 2.20 -2.04 -7.04
CA THR A 406 1.56 -1.46 -5.84
C THR A 406 0.09 -1.16 -6.09
N ALA A 407 -0.27 -0.64 -7.27
CA ALA A 407 -1.66 -0.33 -7.59
C ALA A 407 -2.52 -1.59 -7.77
N THR A 408 -1.98 -2.64 -8.43
CA THR A 408 -2.71 -3.90 -8.62
C THR A 408 -2.87 -4.70 -7.33
N ALA A 409 -2.02 -4.53 -6.31
CA ALA A 409 -2.21 -5.17 -5.01
C ALA A 409 -3.58 -4.84 -4.37
N SER A 410 -4.13 -3.67 -4.66
CA SER A 410 -5.48 -3.28 -4.24
C SER A 410 -6.60 -4.12 -4.87
N ASN A 411 -6.35 -4.79 -6.01
CA ASN A 411 -7.31 -5.73 -6.64
C ASN A 411 -7.45 -7.04 -5.85
N ILE A 412 -6.60 -7.30 -4.86
CA ILE A 412 -6.76 -8.42 -3.89
C ILE A 412 -6.84 -7.90 -2.45
N GLY A 413 -7.17 -6.61 -2.28
CA GLY A 413 -7.36 -5.97 -0.99
C GLY A 413 -6.08 -5.79 -0.16
N TYR A 414 -4.90 -6.10 -0.71
CA TYR A 414 -3.63 -5.97 0.00
C TYR A 414 -3.06 -4.56 -0.16
N THR A 415 -3.69 -3.60 0.53
CA THR A 415 -3.47 -2.16 0.31
C THR A 415 -2.32 -1.56 1.13
N TRP A 416 -1.91 -2.18 2.24
CA TRP A 416 -0.85 -1.69 3.11
C TRP A 416 0.41 -2.52 2.90
N TRP A 417 1.37 -1.92 2.21
CA TRP A 417 2.59 -2.60 1.82
C TRP A 417 3.74 -1.62 1.60
N SER A 418 4.95 -2.15 1.67
CA SER A 418 6.21 -1.48 1.48
C SER A 418 6.95 -2.07 0.28
N HIS A 419 7.87 -1.32 -0.29
CA HIS A 419 8.94 -1.84 -1.11
C HIS A 419 10.22 -1.14 -0.69
N ASP A 420 11.37 -1.70 -1.07
CA ASP A 420 12.64 -1.08 -0.73
C ASP A 420 12.83 0.19 -1.54
N ILE A 421 12.63 1.34 -0.89
CA ILE A 421 12.69 2.63 -1.58
C ILE A 421 14.13 2.88 -2.02
N GLY A 422 14.31 2.94 -3.34
CA GLY A 422 15.60 3.00 -3.99
C GLY A 422 16.18 1.64 -4.40
N GLY A 423 15.45 0.54 -4.25
CA GLY A 423 15.88 -0.82 -4.56
C GLY A 423 16.80 -1.44 -3.49
N HIS A 424 16.85 -2.77 -3.47
CA HIS A 424 17.50 -3.55 -2.41
C HIS A 424 18.99 -3.83 -2.71
N MET A 425 19.25 -4.53 -3.80
CA MET A 425 20.57 -5.06 -4.19
C MET A 425 20.80 -4.89 -5.68
N ILE A 426 21.98 -5.27 -6.17
CA ILE A 426 22.34 -5.42 -7.59
C ILE A 426 21.93 -4.23 -8.48
N GLY A 427 22.91 -3.51 -8.99
CA GLY A 427 22.66 -2.37 -9.89
C GLY A 427 23.82 -1.40 -9.85
N SER A 428 23.53 -0.13 -10.11
CA SER A 428 24.52 0.95 -10.10
C SER A 428 24.08 2.12 -9.25
N TYR A 429 25.06 2.83 -8.68
CA TYR A 429 24.82 4.12 -8.05
C TYR A 429 24.31 5.13 -9.09
N ASP A 430 23.04 5.51 -8.97
CA ASP A 430 22.38 6.50 -9.80
C ASP A 430 21.58 7.45 -8.88
N PRO A 431 22.10 8.65 -8.59
CA PRO A 431 21.41 9.63 -7.74
C PRO A 431 20.01 10.00 -8.23
N GLU A 432 19.82 10.04 -9.55
CA GLU A 432 18.55 10.42 -10.15
C GLU A 432 17.50 9.34 -9.89
N LEU A 433 17.86 8.08 -10.16
CA LEU A 433 17.02 6.92 -9.86
C LEU A 433 16.62 6.91 -8.37
N GLN A 434 17.60 7.05 -7.45
CA GLN A 434 17.32 7.04 -6.01
C GLN A 434 16.40 8.19 -5.60
N THR A 435 16.57 9.37 -6.21
CA THR A 435 15.71 10.52 -5.95
C THR A 435 14.29 10.28 -6.46
N ARG A 436 14.12 9.79 -7.70
CA ARG A 436 12.80 9.50 -8.28
C ARG A 436 12.07 8.40 -7.51
N TRP A 437 12.81 7.38 -7.08
CA TRP A 437 12.25 6.31 -6.28
C TRP A 437 11.81 6.80 -4.90
N LEU A 438 12.59 7.66 -4.23
CA LEU A 438 12.17 8.26 -2.97
C LEU A 438 10.94 9.16 -3.16
N GLN A 439 10.87 9.95 -4.23
CA GLN A 439 9.68 10.75 -4.54
C GLN A 439 8.42 9.87 -4.71
N TYR A 440 8.55 8.75 -5.43
CA TYR A 440 7.49 7.75 -5.56
C TYR A 440 7.11 7.11 -4.21
N GLY A 441 8.11 6.76 -3.40
CA GLY A 441 7.93 6.16 -2.07
C GLY A 441 7.06 7.00 -1.13
N VAL A 442 7.19 8.33 -1.17
CA VAL A 442 6.33 9.24 -0.39
C VAL A 442 4.84 9.04 -0.68
N PHE A 443 4.51 8.71 -1.93
CA PHE A 443 3.15 8.43 -2.42
C PHE A 443 2.87 6.92 -2.55
N SER A 444 3.59 6.10 -1.79
CA SER A 444 3.32 4.66 -1.62
C SER A 444 2.71 4.39 -0.24
N PRO A 445 2.11 3.20 0.01
CA PRO A 445 1.42 2.95 1.27
C PRO A 445 2.34 3.08 2.50
N ILE A 446 3.51 2.44 2.49
CA ILE A 446 4.52 2.53 3.57
C ILE A 446 5.86 3.01 3.01
N ASN A 447 6.41 4.09 3.60
CA ASN A 447 7.64 4.73 3.15
C ASN A 447 8.87 4.18 3.90
N ARG A 448 9.34 2.99 3.50
CA ARG A 448 10.52 2.33 4.08
C ARG A 448 11.74 2.43 3.19
N LEU A 449 12.75 3.16 3.66
CA LEU A 449 14.06 3.17 3.02
C LEU A 449 14.77 1.89 3.43
N HIS A 450 15.31 1.14 2.47
CA HIS A 450 16.02 -0.11 2.74
C HIS A 450 16.98 -0.47 1.59
N SER A 451 18.04 -1.21 1.91
CA SER A 451 18.99 -1.79 0.96
C SER A 451 19.91 -2.80 1.63
N SER A 452 20.53 -3.64 0.81
CA SER A 452 21.65 -4.54 1.14
C SER A 452 22.89 -3.83 1.72
N ASP A 453 23.78 -4.61 2.34
CA ASP A 453 25.07 -4.15 2.89
C ASP A 453 26.09 -3.85 1.78
N ASN A 454 25.82 -2.76 1.06
CA ASN A 454 26.74 -2.19 0.09
C ASN A 454 26.95 -0.71 0.44
N PRO A 455 28.20 -0.25 0.62
CA PRO A 455 28.48 1.14 1.00
C PRO A 455 27.98 2.18 -0.02
N PHE A 456 27.74 1.78 -1.27
CA PHE A 456 27.22 2.65 -2.33
C PHE A 456 25.70 2.56 -2.51
N SER A 457 25.01 1.72 -1.75
CA SER A 457 23.54 1.57 -1.81
C SER A 457 22.81 2.27 -0.68
N GLY A 458 23.53 2.97 0.21
CA GLY A 458 22.98 3.69 1.34
C GLY A 458 21.93 4.74 0.95
N LYS A 459 20.90 4.89 1.78
CA LYS A 459 19.74 5.76 1.53
C LYS A 459 19.83 7.10 2.25
N GLU A 460 20.95 7.39 2.90
CA GLU A 460 21.18 8.64 3.61
C GLU A 460 21.24 9.81 2.60
N PRO A 461 20.38 10.85 2.70
CA PRO A 461 20.36 11.92 1.71
C PRO A 461 21.70 12.64 1.51
N TRP A 462 22.52 12.75 2.57
CA TRP A 462 23.82 13.41 2.53
C TRP A 462 24.92 12.64 1.79
N ASN A 463 24.65 11.41 1.36
CA ASN A 463 25.55 10.64 0.49
C ASN A 463 25.31 10.93 -1.01
N TYR A 464 24.36 11.81 -1.34
CA TYR A 464 23.99 12.18 -2.70
C TYR A 464 24.44 13.61 -3.06
N PRO A 465 24.59 13.93 -4.36
CA PRO A 465 24.84 15.29 -4.81
C PRO A 465 23.81 16.28 -4.24
N ILE A 466 24.23 17.53 -4.03
CA ILE A 466 23.44 18.53 -3.31
C ILE A 466 22.02 18.73 -3.88
N GLU A 467 21.88 18.68 -5.20
CA GLU A 467 20.58 18.81 -5.88
C GLU A 467 19.63 17.66 -5.51
N ASN A 468 20.13 16.42 -5.55
CA ASN A 468 19.39 15.23 -5.16
C ASN A 468 19.05 15.26 -3.67
N ARG A 469 20.05 15.54 -2.82
CA ARG A 469 19.87 15.63 -1.36
C ARG A 469 18.75 16.60 -0.99
N GLN A 470 18.75 17.80 -1.55
CA GLN A 470 17.73 18.82 -1.25
C GLN A 470 16.31 18.32 -1.58
N VAL A 471 16.17 17.57 -2.67
CA VAL A 471 14.90 16.96 -3.06
C VAL A 471 14.53 15.83 -2.10
N MET A 472 15.46 14.95 -1.78
CA MET A 472 15.24 13.85 -0.82
C MET A 472 14.81 14.39 0.55
N ASP A 473 15.52 15.40 1.09
CA ASP A 473 15.19 16.05 2.36
C ASP A 473 13.79 16.69 2.32
N HIS A 474 13.40 17.31 1.20
CA HIS A 474 12.08 17.90 1.03
C HIS A 474 10.98 16.84 1.06
N PHE A 475 11.15 15.74 0.32
CA PHE A 475 10.16 14.68 0.21
C PHE A 475 10.02 13.86 1.49
N LEU A 476 11.11 13.59 2.22
CA LEU A 476 11.04 12.96 3.54
C LEU A 476 10.25 13.81 4.53
N ARG A 477 10.39 15.15 4.49
CA ARG A 477 9.53 16.04 5.29
C ARG A 477 8.09 16.02 4.80
N LEU A 478 7.86 16.02 3.49
CA LEU A 478 6.52 15.95 2.90
C LEU A 478 5.75 14.71 3.34
N ARG A 479 6.40 13.53 3.42
CA ARG A 479 5.76 12.33 3.95
C ARG A 479 5.19 12.54 5.35
N HIS A 480 5.94 13.21 6.23
CA HIS A 480 5.46 13.53 7.57
C HIS A 480 4.41 14.64 7.58
N GLN A 481 4.48 15.61 6.65
CA GLN A 481 3.41 16.60 6.49
C GLN A 481 2.08 15.94 6.12
N LEU A 482 2.10 14.84 5.35
CA LEU A 482 0.93 14.11 4.90
C LEU A 482 0.28 13.21 5.97
N ILE A 483 0.85 13.08 7.18
CA ILE A 483 0.32 12.16 8.21
C ILE A 483 -1.16 12.38 8.52
N PRO A 484 -1.69 13.61 8.69
CA PRO A 484 -3.13 13.79 8.93
C PRO A 484 -4.01 13.23 7.80
N TYR A 485 -3.55 13.38 6.54
CA TYR A 485 -4.23 12.81 5.38
C TYR A 485 -4.12 11.29 5.35
N LEU A 486 -2.90 10.74 5.49
CA LEU A 486 -2.66 9.30 5.48
C LEU A 486 -3.42 8.57 6.58
N ASP A 487 -3.49 9.17 7.77
CA ASP A 487 -4.21 8.60 8.90
C ASP A 487 -5.73 8.57 8.64
N SER A 488 -6.24 9.63 8.00
CA SER A 488 -7.64 9.65 7.56
C SER A 488 -7.94 8.53 6.56
N GLU A 489 -7.07 8.32 5.57
CA GLU A 489 -7.26 7.29 4.55
C GLU A 489 -7.04 5.86 5.10
N ASN A 490 -6.19 5.70 6.13
CA ASN A 490 -6.04 4.49 6.92
C ASN A 490 -7.33 4.09 7.63
N ILE A 491 -7.97 5.03 8.32
CA ILE A 491 -9.25 4.79 9.00
C ILE A 491 -10.36 4.52 7.98
N LYS A 492 -10.40 5.24 6.84
CA LYS A 492 -11.35 4.96 5.75
C LYS A 492 -11.17 3.57 5.14
N THR A 493 -9.92 3.11 5.01
CA THR A 493 -9.64 1.74 4.54
C THR A 493 -10.32 0.72 5.45
N HIS A 494 -10.17 0.87 6.77
CA HIS A 494 -10.76 -0.03 7.76
C HIS A 494 -12.30 0.06 7.81
N LEU A 495 -12.85 1.28 7.87
CA LEU A 495 -14.28 1.49 8.09
C LEU A 495 -15.12 1.34 6.82
N GLU A 496 -14.59 1.77 5.67
CA GLU A 496 -15.35 1.90 4.43
C GLU A 496 -14.87 0.90 3.35
N GLY A 497 -13.72 0.25 3.56
CA GLY A 497 -13.15 -0.70 2.60
C GLY A 497 -12.60 -0.05 1.33
N THR A 498 -12.16 1.21 1.43
CA THR A 498 -11.58 1.97 0.31
C THR A 498 -10.06 1.92 0.40
N PRO A 499 -9.34 1.26 -0.53
CA PRO A 499 -7.88 1.22 -0.52
C PRO A 499 -7.25 2.60 -0.62
N LEU A 500 -6.07 2.80 0.00
CA LEU A 500 -5.29 4.03 -0.15
C LEU A 500 -4.85 4.22 -1.61
N VAL A 501 -4.24 3.20 -2.22
CA VAL A 501 -3.86 3.25 -3.63
C VAL A 501 -4.98 2.63 -4.46
N GLN A 502 -5.57 3.39 -5.38
CA GLN A 502 -6.63 2.90 -6.26
C GLN A 502 -6.22 3.11 -7.73
N PRO A 503 -6.11 2.02 -8.52
CA PRO A 503 -5.97 2.15 -9.96
C PRO A 503 -7.09 3.01 -10.55
N ILE A 504 -6.80 3.84 -11.55
CA ILE A 504 -7.77 4.82 -12.09
C ILE A 504 -9.05 4.15 -12.61
N TYR A 505 -8.93 2.93 -13.14
CA TYR A 505 -10.07 2.15 -13.63
C TYR A 505 -11.09 1.78 -12.53
N TYR A 506 -10.78 1.96 -11.23
CA TYR A 506 -11.76 1.79 -10.14
C TYR A 506 -12.92 2.78 -10.24
N LEU A 507 -12.64 4.03 -10.61
CA LEU A 507 -13.64 5.08 -10.77
C LEU A 507 -14.15 5.19 -12.21
N TYR A 508 -13.36 4.71 -13.18
CA TYR A 508 -13.67 4.80 -14.61
C TYR A 508 -13.65 3.43 -15.32
N PRO A 509 -14.43 2.44 -14.85
CA PRO A 509 -14.38 1.07 -15.34
C PRO A 509 -14.74 0.90 -16.83
N GLU A 510 -15.58 1.78 -17.37
CA GLU A 510 -16.10 1.70 -18.74
C GLU A 510 -15.17 2.32 -19.78
N MET A 511 -14.10 2.96 -19.34
CA MET A 511 -13.20 3.74 -20.18
C MET A 511 -11.90 2.96 -20.39
N ASP A 512 -11.79 2.29 -21.55
CA ASP A 512 -10.67 1.42 -21.90
C ASP A 512 -9.29 2.11 -21.80
N THR A 513 -9.25 3.42 -22.01
CA THR A 513 -8.04 4.24 -21.93
C THR A 513 -7.33 4.10 -20.58
N TYR A 514 -8.07 4.09 -19.46
CA TYR A 514 -7.46 4.08 -18.11
C TYR A 514 -6.76 2.77 -17.74
N TYR A 515 -7.00 1.68 -18.47
CA TYR A 515 -6.32 0.41 -18.24
C TYR A 515 -4.88 0.39 -18.79
N TYR A 516 -4.49 1.40 -19.57
CA TYR A 516 -3.14 1.52 -20.14
C TYR A 516 -2.18 2.39 -19.33
N TYR A 517 -2.66 3.15 -18.32
CA TYR A 517 -1.85 4.03 -17.47
C TYR A 517 -1.49 3.30 -16.18
N ARG A 518 -0.49 2.42 -16.26
CA ARG A 518 -0.08 1.51 -15.18
C ARG A 518 0.64 2.20 -14.01
N ASP A 519 1.16 3.40 -14.27
CA ASP A 519 1.93 4.25 -13.37
C ASP A 519 1.12 5.45 -12.84
N GLU A 520 -0.19 5.44 -13.07
CA GLU A 520 -1.14 6.46 -12.63
C GLU A 520 -2.17 5.85 -11.66
N TYR A 521 -2.39 6.49 -10.52
CA TYR A 521 -3.31 6.00 -9.50
C TYR A 521 -3.86 7.13 -8.62
N PHE A 522 -5.04 6.91 -8.05
CA PHE A 522 -5.51 7.73 -6.94
C PHE A 522 -4.79 7.32 -5.67
N PHE A 523 -4.27 8.31 -4.95
CA PHE A 523 -3.64 8.15 -3.65
C PHE A 523 -4.56 8.76 -2.58
N GLY A 524 -5.42 7.92 -2.04
CA GLY A 524 -6.55 8.28 -1.19
C GLY A 524 -7.63 9.04 -1.95
N SER A 525 -8.48 9.72 -1.21
CA SER A 525 -9.65 10.41 -1.77
C SER A 525 -9.36 11.73 -2.52
N GLN A 526 -8.17 12.34 -2.35
CA GLN A 526 -7.92 13.71 -2.83
C GLN A 526 -6.83 13.84 -3.90
N LEU A 527 -5.91 12.88 -4.01
CA LEU A 527 -4.71 13.01 -4.83
C LEU A 527 -4.74 12.04 -6.02
N LEU A 528 -4.38 12.54 -7.20
CA LEU A 528 -4.04 11.75 -8.38
C LEU A 528 -2.52 11.83 -8.57
N VAL A 529 -1.84 10.69 -8.59
CA VAL A 529 -0.39 10.60 -8.69
C VAL A 529 -0.03 9.94 -10.01
N SER A 530 0.92 10.54 -10.74
CA SER A 530 1.50 9.96 -11.95
C SER A 530 2.99 9.76 -11.70
N ALA A 531 3.38 8.51 -11.51
CA ALA A 531 4.73 8.18 -11.07
C ALA A 531 5.77 8.54 -12.14
N MET A 532 6.86 9.19 -11.72
CA MET A 532 7.97 9.53 -12.61
C MET A 532 8.98 8.39 -12.64
N VAL A 533 8.86 7.53 -13.66
CA VAL A 533 9.63 6.27 -13.77
C VAL A 533 10.63 6.25 -14.93
N GLU A 534 10.88 7.41 -15.54
CA GLU A 534 11.87 7.58 -16.60
C GLU A 534 12.91 8.65 -16.21
N PRO A 535 14.17 8.52 -16.68
CA PRO A 535 15.19 9.52 -16.43
C PRO A 535 14.92 10.84 -17.16
N LEU A 536 15.58 11.92 -16.70
CA LEU A 536 15.56 13.23 -17.32
C LEU A 536 16.01 13.14 -18.78
N HIS A 537 15.23 13.72 -19.69
CA HIS A 537 15.63 13.82 -21.07
C HIS A 537 16.90 14.69 -21.18
N GLN A 538 17.95 14.18 -21.83
CA GLN A 538 19.27 14.82 -21.87
C GLN A 538 19.24 16.26 -22.39
N GLN A 539 18.39 16.54 -23.39
CA GLN A 539 18.25 17.88 -23.95
C GLN A 539 17.33 18.79 -23.12
N LEU A 540 16.22 18.26 -22.59
CA LEU A 540 15.20 19.08 -21.92
C LEU A 540 15.54 19.32 -20.44
N GLN A 541 16.33 18.42 -19.84
CA GLN A 541 16.62 18.36 -18.41
C GLN A 541 15.34 18.28 -17.56
N GLN A 542 14.33 17.59 -18.10
CA GLN A 542 13.07 17.25 -17.46
C GLN A 542 12.67 15.82 -17.82
N ALA A 543 11.97 15.15 -16.92
CA ALA A 543 11.36 13.84 -17.15
C ALA A 543 9.85 14.06 -17.35
N LYS A 544 9.19 13.09 -17.99
CA LYS A 544 7.75 13.16 -18.29
C LYS A 544 7.01 12.03 -17.59
N ALA A 545 5.82 12.35 -17.08
CA ALA A 545 4.80 11.36 -16.76
C ALA A 545 3.66 11.51 -17.77
N ARG A 546 3.34 10.43 -18.49
CA ARG A 546 2.20 10.41 -19.41
C ARG A 546 0.94 10.17 -18.58
N THR A 547 0.02 11.13 -18.57
CA THR A 547 -1.09 11.15 -17.63
C THR A 547 -2.40 11.31 -18.39
N TRP A 548 -3.44 10.56 -18.02
CA TRP A 548 -4.79 10.84 -18.50
C TRP A 548 -5.61 11.49 -17.40
N LEU A 549 -5.85 12.80 -17.52
CA LEU A 549 -6.64 13.52 -16.53
C LEU A 549 -8.12 13.18 -16.69
N PRO A 550 -8.80 12.67 -15.65
CA PRO A 550 -10.24 12.45 -15.68
C PRO A 550 -11.03 13.75 -15.74
N GLU A 551 -12.34 13.67 -15.94
CA GLU A 551 -13.18 14.86 -16.07
C GLU A 551 -13.10 15.81 -14.86
N GLY A 552 -13.21 17.10 -15.14
CA GLY A 552 -13.13 18.18 -14.15
C GLY A 552 -11.88 19.04 -14.31
N THR A 553 -11.69 19.94 -13.36
CA THR A 553 -10.49 20.78 -13.29
C THR A 553 -9.52 20.21 -12.25
N TRP A 554 -8.25 20.13 -12.60
CA TRP A 554 -7.19 19.59 -11.76
C TRP A 554 -6.13 20.65 -11.46
N TYR A 555 -5.73 20.74 -10.20
CA TYR A 555 -4.67 21.62 -9.73
C TYR A 555 -3.44 20.79 -9.40
N ASP A 556 -2.28 21.16 -9.90
CA ASP A 556 -1.04 20.51 -9.50
C ASP A 556 -0.61 20.95 -8.10
N PHE A 557 -0.39 19.99 -7.21
CA PHE A 557 -0.08 20.20 -5.80
C PHE A 557 1.22 21.00 -5.58
N PHE A 558 2.23 20.84 -6.45
CA PHE A 558 3.53 21.49 -6.27
C PHE A 558 3.65 22.82 -7.01
N THR A 559 3.05 22.90 -8.19
CA THR A 559 3.21 24.02 -9.13
C THR A 559 2.00 24.92 -9.19
N HIS A 560 0.86 24.47 -8.64
CA HIS A 560 -0.44 25.12 -8.65
C HIS A 560 -0.99 25.39 -10.06
N GLN A 561 -0.41 24.75 -11.08
CA GLN A 561 -0.92 24.83 -12.46
C GLN A 561 -2.27 24.16 -12.56
N VAL A 562 -3.11 24.69 -13.45
CA VAL A 562 -4.49 24.24 -13.62
C VAL A 562 -4.62 23.55 -14.97
N TYR A 563 -5.19 22.35 -14.96
CA TYR A 563 -5.43 21.54 -16.15
C TYR A 563 -6.92 21.21 -16.27
N GLN A 564 -7.43 21.21 -17.49
CA GLN A 564 -8.74 20.63 -17.77
C GLN A 564 -8.62 19.12 -17.96
N GLY A 565 -9.63 18.39 -17.53
CA GLY A 565 -9.74 16.94 -17.65
C GLY A 565 -10.13 16.46 -19.05
N GLU A 566 -10.41 15.16 -19.13
CA GLU A 566 -10.81 14.45 -20.36
C GLU A 566 -9.76 14.52 -21.48
N GLN A 567 -8.48 14.60 -21.10
CA GLN A 567 -7.37 14.68 -22.04
C GLN A 567 -6.11 14.00 -21.50
N GLU A 568 -5.29 13.53 -22.43
CA GLU A 568 -3.93 13.11 -22.14
C GLU A 568 -3.01 14.34 -22.01
N VAL A 569 -2.21 14.37 -20.96
CA VAL A 569 -1.21 15.41 -20.70
C VAL A 569 0.13 14.77 -20.38
N ASN A 570 1.18 15.22 -21.06
CA ASN A 570 2.56 14.91 -20.69
C ASN A 570 3.03 15.91 -19.63
N LEU A 571 3.05 15.47 -18.38
CA LEU A 571 3.45 16.30 -17.24
C LEU A 571 4.98 16.28 -17.10
N TYR A 572 5.62 17.30 -17.66
CA TYR A 572 7.07 17.47 -17.57
C TYR A 572 7.49 18.07 -16.22
N ARG A 573 8.48 17.46 -15.56
CA ARG A 573 8.99 17.91 -14.26
C ARG A 573 10.52 17.90 -14.25
N SER A 574 11.11 18.91 -13.61
CA SER A 574 12.51 18.84 -13.18
C SER A 574 12.68 17.80 -12.06
N LEU A 575 13.91 17.58 -11.61
CA LEU A 575 14.17 16.68 -10.48
C LEU A 575 13.44 17.12 -9.20
N ALA A 576 13.29 18.43 -8.98
CA ALA A 576 12.71 18.99 -7.76
C ALA A 576 11.18 18.94 -7.68
N GLN A 577 10.50 18.52 -8.76
CA GLN A 577 9.05 18.48 -8.83
C GLN A 577 8.56 17.05 -9.14
N TYR A 578 7.34 16.76 -8.75
CA TYR A 578 6.69 15.47 -8.99
C TYR A 578 5.22 15.69 -9.42
N PRO A 579 4.66 14.89 -10.35
CA PRO A 579 3.28 15.07 -10.78
C PRO A 579 2.30 14.53 -9.73
N VAL A 580 1.66 15.46 -9.01
CA VAL A 580 0.57 15.17 -8.08
C VAL A 580 -0.52 16.21 -8.28
N LEU A 581 -1.73 15.74 -8.53
CA LEU A 581 -2.86 16.58 -8.92
C LEU A 581 -3.98 16.44 -7.89
N VAL A 582 -4.69 17.54 -7.66
CA VAL A 582 -5.83 17.65 -6.76
C VAL A 582 -7.04 18.11 -7.57
N LYS A 583 -8.16 17.39 -7.50
CA LYS A 583 -9.38 17.80 -8.19
C LYS A 583 -9.91 19.11 -7.58
N GLN A 584 -10.52 19.96 -8.40
CA GLN A 584 -11.18 21.18 -7.93
C GLN A 584 -12.16 20.89 -6.79
N GLY A 585 -12.13 21.72 -5.74
CA GLY A 585 -12.82 21.50 -4.48
C GLY A 585 -12.05 20.63 -3.49
N GLY A 586 -10.88 20.12 -3.85
CA GLY A 586 -10.08 19.23 -3.00
C GLY A 586 -9.62 19.91 -1.71
N ILE A 587 -9.62 19.13 -0.63
CA ILE A 587 -9.29 19.56 0.74
C ILE A 587 -8.23 18.61 1.30
N LEU A 588 -7.00 19.10 1.46
CA LEU A 588 -5.86 18.28 1.86
C LEU A 588 -5.32 18.73 3.24
N PRO A 589 -5.57 17.96 4.32
CA PRO A 589 -5.01 18.26 5.62
C PRO A 589 -3.54 17.84 5.72
N LEU A 590 -2.69 18.78 6.13
CA LEU A 590 -1.26 18.55 6.39
C LEU A 590 -0.90 19.02 7.81
N THR A 591 0.27 18.60 8.31
CA THR A 591 0.89 19.20 9.49
C THR A 591 2.15 20.01 9.12
N PRO A 592 2.36 21.21 9.68
CA PRO A 592 3.63 21.91 9.55
C PRO A 592 4.73 21.35 10.50
N THR A 593 4.36 20.56 11.51
CA THR A 593 5.29 20.06 12.54
C THR A 593 5.77 18.64 12.22
N VAL A 594 6.76 18.55 11.34
CA VAL A 594 7.19 17.26 10.77
C VAL A 594 8.04 16.38 11.71
N MET A 595 8.62 16.96 12.76
CA MET A 595 9.49 16.26 13.72
C MET A 595 8.75 15.80 14.98
N ASP A 596 7.46 16.12 15.12
CA ASP A 596 6.70 15.75 16.32
C ASP A 596 6.50 14.23 16.41
N ASN A 597 6.38 13.71 17.62
CA ASN A 597 6.05 12.30 17.85
C ASN A 597 4.68 11.98 17.24
N LEU A 598 4.65 11.05 16.28
CA LEU A 598 3.44 10.68 15.54
C LEU A 598 2.38 9.98 16.38
N GLN A 599 2.70 9.54 17.60
CA GLN A 599 1.72 9.03 18.57
C GLN A 599 0.86 10.16 19.16
N ILE A 600 1.29 11.42 19.05
CA ILE A 600 0.56 12.59 19.55
C ILE A 600 -0.15 13.26 18.38
N LEU A 601 -1.41 13.67 18.57
CA LEU A 601 -2.17 14.39 17.55
C LEU A 601 -1.61 15.81 17.38
N PRO A 602 -1.46 16.32 16.14
CA PRO A 602 -0.81 17.61 15.92
C PRO A 602 -1.66 18.77 16.46
N GLU A 603 -1.02 19.70 17.15
CA GLU A 603 -1.67 20.94 17.61
C GLU A 603 -1.88 21.95 16.47
N GLN A 604 -1.16 21.78 15.36
CA GLN A 604 -1.23 22.66 14.20
C GLN A 604 -1.54 21.87 12.95
N LEU A 605 -2.55 22.32 12.20
CA LEU A 605 -2.88 21.80 10.88
C LEU A 605 -2.75 22.89 9.84
N SER A 606 -2.28 22.52 8.65
CA SER A 606 -2.37 23.32 7.44
C SER A 606 -3.26 22.58 6.46
N VAL A 607 -4.50 23.05 6.29
CA VAL A 607 -5.47 22.44 5.37
C VAL A 607 -5.44 23.21 4.06
N GLN A 608 -4.96 22.58 2.99
CA GLN A 608 -4.92 23.20 1.67
C GLN A 608 -6.25 23.01 0.94
N ILE A 609 -6.76 24.05 0.29
CA ILE A 609 -8.05 24.05 -0.42
C ILE A 609 -7.84 24.50 -1.87
N PHE A 610 -8.29 23.70 -2.82
CA PHE A 610 -7.99 23.86 -4.26
C PHE A 610 -9.22 24.25 -5.08
N GLY A 611 -9.44 25.56 -5.29
CA GLY A 611 -10.57 26.06 -6.07
C GLY A 611 -11.94 25.84 -5.41
N GLN A 612 -13.00 26.39 -6.02
CA GLN A 612 -14.38 26.28 -5.52
C GLN A 612 -15.15 25.18 -6.27
N ALA A 613 -15.56 24.13 -5.56
CA ALA A 613 -16.54 23.14 -6.01
C ALA A 613 -17.20 22.49 -4.77
N ASP A 614 -18.37 21.89 -4.95
CA ASP A 614 -19.00 21.13 -3.87
C ASP A 614 -18.13 19.92 -3.52
N ASN A 615 -17.72 19.84 -2.25
CA ASN A 615 -16.94 18.72 -1.73
C ASN A 615 -17.16 18.59 -0.22
N GLU A 616 -17.17 17.36 0.28
CA GLU A 616 -17.11 17.06 1.69
C GLU A 616 -15.89 16.17 1.96
N TYR A 617 -15.00 16.63 2.82
CA TYR A 617 -13.87 15.84 3.28
C TYR A 617 -13.98 15.59 4.79
N VAL A 618 -14.06 14.31 5.16
CA VAL A 618 -13.99 13.88 6.55
C VAL A 618 -12.54 13.50 6.86
N MET A 619 -11.90 14.32 7.70
CA MET A 619 -10.61 14.00 8.30
C MET A 619 -10.85 13.13 9.52
N TYR A 620 -10.30 11.92 9.52
CA TYR A 620 -10.31 11.05 10.69
C TYR A 620 -8.95 11.15 11.40
N GLU A 621 -8.99 11.04 12.72
CA GLU A 621 -7.82 11.02 13.59
C GLU A 621 -8.02 9.93 14.64
N HIS A 622 -6.97 9.21 15.02
CA HIS A 622 -7.05 8.20 16.07
C HIS A 622 -5.92 8.26 17.10
N VAL A 623 -6.21 7.77 18.31
CA VAL A 623 -5.22 7.46 19.35
C VAL A 623 -5.64 6.12 19.96
N GLY A 624 -4.79 5.09 19.80
CA GLY A 624 -5.20 3.72 20.09
C GLY A 624 -6.49 3.35 19.35
N THR A 625 -7.53 2.95 20.08
CA THR A 625 -8.84 2.58 19.49
C THR A 625 -9.83 3.74 19.37
N GLU A 626 -9.50 4.92 19.91
CA GLU A 626 -10.39 6.09 19.91
C GLU A 626 -10.29 6.84 18.59
N ILE A 627 -11.43 7.26 18.03
CA ILE A 627 -11.51 7.94 16.73
C ILE A 627 -12.30 9.24 16.86
N ALA A 628 -11.76 10.32 16.29
CA ALA A 628 -12.45 11.59 16.11
C ALA A 628 -12.52 11.99 14.64
N LYS A 629 -13.43 12.92 14.33
CA LYS A 629 -13.65 13.42 12.97
C LYS A 629 -13.64 14.95 12.96
N THR A 630 -12.95 15.51 12.00
CA THR A 630 -13.14 16.91 11.58
C THR A 630 -13.73 16.90 10.16
N ILE A 631 -14.93 17.45 10.01
CA ILE A 631 -15.67 17.46 8.75
C ILE A 631 -15.52 18.84 8.10
N PHE A 632 -15.05 18.85 6.87
CA PHE A 632 -14.92 20.04 6.03
C PHE A 632 -15.93 19.95 4.87
N THR A 633 -16.90 20.86 4.84
CA THR A 633 -17.89 20.92 3.75
C THR A 633 -17.70 22.21 2.96
N LEU A 634 -17.15 22.11 1.76
CA LEU A 634 -16.97 23.21 0.81
C LEU A 634 -18.14 23.21 -0.18
N THR A 635 -18.67 24.39 -0.46
CA THR A 635 -19.70 24.58 -1.48
C THR A 635 -19.15 25.32 -2.69
N ALA A 636 -19.75 25.11 -3.85
CA ALA A 636 -19.42 25.79 -5.10
C ALA A 636 -19.56 27.33 -5.01
N ASN A 637 -20.34 27.84 -4.04
CA ASN A 637 -20.48 29.28 -3.78
C ASN A 637 -19.38 29.87 -2.89
N GLY A 638 -18.38 29.07 -2.49
CA GLY A 638 -17.26 29.53 -1.67
C GLY A 638 -17.56 29.61 -0.17
N GLU A 639 -18.51 28.81 0.32
CA GLU A 639 -18.71 28.62 1.77
C GLU A 639 -18.02 27.34 2.24
N LEU A 640 -17.17 27.42 3.27
CA LEU A 640 -16.56 26.28 3.95
C LEU A 640 -17.12 26.17 5.37
N THR A 641 -17.78 25.06 5.67
CA THR A 641 -18.19 24.70 7.04
C THR A 641 -17.19 23.74 7.66
N VAL A 642 -16.82 23.98 8.91
CA VAL A 642 -15.94 23.07 9.69
C VAL A 642 -16.70 22.60 10.94
N GLN A 643 -16.79 21.29 11.12
CA GLN A 643 -17.45 20.62 12.24
C GLN A 643 -16.51 19.59 12.87
N ILE A 644 -16.73 19.28 14.15
CA ILE A 644 -15.99 18.25 14.88
C ILE A 644 -16.97 17.29 15.55
N ASP A 645 -16.68 16.01 15.42
CA ASP A 645 -17.27 14.91 16.18
C ASP A 645 -16.13 14.19 16.91
N ASP A 646 -16.01 14.44 18.22
CA ASP A 646 -14.91 13.97 19.06
C ASP A 646 -15.48 13.50 20.42
N PRO A 647 -16.10 12.30 20.46
CA PRO A 647 -16.77 11.80 21.65
C PRO A 647 -15.81 11.57 22.83
N GLU A 648 -14.57 11.13 22.53
CA GLU A 648 -13.55 10.80 23.53
C GLU A 648 -12.59 11.97 23.84
N GLN A 649 -12.77 13.12 23.18
CA GLN A 649 -11.99 14.35 23.41
C GLN A 649 -10.49 14.21 23.09
N ILE A 650 -10.15 13.44 22.05
CA ILE A 650 -8.75 13.23 21.63
C ILE A 650 -8.17 14.41 20.85
N ILE A 651 -9.01 15.26 20.25
CA ILE A 651 -8.54 16.43 19.50
C ILE A 651 -7.95 17.45 20.49
N PRO A 652 -6.69 17.91 20.30
CA PRO A 652 -6.07 18.92 21.13
C PRO A 652 -6.94 20.18 21.29
N HIS A 653 -7.28 20.52 22.53
CA HIS A 653 -8.19 21.64 22.84
C HIS A 653 -7.74 22.99 22.27
N GLN A 654 -6.43 23.19 22.10
CA GLN A 654 -5.84 24.44 21.58
C GLN A 654 -5.45 24.35 20.10
N ARG A 655 -5.97 23.34 19.37
CA ARG A 655 -5.62 23.14 17.96
C ARG A 655 -5.86 24.40 17.12
N LYS A 656 -4.86 24.70 16.28
CA LYS A 656 -4.88 25.76 15.29
C LYS A 656 -4.96 25.17 13.90
N ILE A 657 -5.94 25.59 13.12
CA ILE A 657 -6.10 25.19 11.71
C ILE A 657 -5.82 26.41 10.84
N ASN A 658 -4.76 26.33 10.04
CA ASN A 658 -4.51 27.28 8.97
C ASN A 658 -5.10 26.76 7.66
N LEU A 659 -6.11 27.45 7.12
CA LEU A 659 -6.65 27.17 5.80
C LEU A 659 -5.79 27.86 4.74
N ALA A 660 -5.04 27.08 3.96
CA ALA A 660 -4.18 27.55 2.89
C ALA A 660 -4.94 27.46 1.55
N ILE A 661 -5.33 28.61 1.02
CA ILE A 661 -6.34 28.72 -0.03
C ILE A 661 -5.68 28.96 -1.39
N LEU A 662 -6.01 28.14 -2.39
CA LEU A 662 -5.61 28.34 -3.78
C LEU A 662 -6.83 28.62 -4.66
N ALA A 663 -6.77 29.70 -5.45
CA ALA A 663 -7.77 30.05 -6.46
C ALA A 663 -9.21 30.25 -5.92
N ILE A 664 -9.34 30.80 -4.71
CA ILE A 664 -10.62 31.22 -4.11
C ILE A 664 -10.44 32.64 -3.56
N ALA A 665 -11.11 33.63 -4.18
CA ALA A 665 -10.94 35.04 -3.80
C ALA A 665 -11.58 35.36 -2.44
N ASP A 666 -12.84 34.95 -2.25
CA ASP A 666 -13.63 35.25 -1.05
C ASP A 666 -14.19 33.95 -0.44
N LEU A 667 -13.38 33.26 0.38
CA LEU A 667 -13.84 32.07 1.11
C LEU A 667 -14.58 32.50 2.39
N LYS A 668 -15.88 32.21 2.48
CA LYS A 668 -16.67 32.41 3.70
C LYS A 668 -16.54 31.19 4.61
N ILE A 669 -16.01 31.39 5.80
CA ILE A 669 -15.78 30.31 6.77
C ILE A 669 -16.91 30.30 7.81
N ILE A 670 -17.56 29.14 7.95
CA ILE A 670 -18.55 28.85 8.98
C ILE A 670 -17.88 27.90 9.98
N ASN A 671 -17.21 28.48 10.97
CA ASN A 671 -16.56 27.71 12.04
C ASN A 671 -17.61 27.29 13.08
N GLN A 672 -18.03 26.02 13.05
CA GLN A 672 -18.94 25.45 14.05
C GLN A 672 -18.18 24.74 15.19
N THR A 673 -16.87 24.94 15.25
CA THR A 673 -15.98 24.38 16.26
C THR A 673 -15.58 25.45 17.28
N LYS A 674 -14.88 25.04 18.34
CA LYS A 674 -14.19 25.96 19.27
C LYS A 674 -12.72 26.21 18.90
N LEU A 675 -12.25 25.67 17.78
CA LEU A 675 -10.85 25.76 17.37
C LEU A 675 -10.51 27.10 16.74
N ASN A 676 -9.23 27.46 16.79
CA ASN A 676 -8.71 28.66 16.14
C ASN A 676 -8.47 28.38 14.65
N ILE A 677 -9.20 29.07 13.78
CA ILE A 677 -9.07 28.95 12.33
C ILE A 677 -8.52 30.25 11.75
N THR A 678 -7.40 30.17 11.06
CA THR A 678 -6.79 31.27 10.30
C THR A 678 -6.77 30.94 8.82
N THR A 679 -6.53 31.94 7.98
CA THR A 679 -6.42 31.77 6.53
C THR A 679 -5.12 32.33 6.00
N THR A 680 -4.61 31.70 4.94
CA THR A 680 -3.47 32.17 4.14
C THR A 680 -3.77 31.91 2.68
N GLN A 681 -3.28 32.76 1.79
CA GLN A 681 -3.38 32.55 0.34
C GLN A 681 -2.12 31.85 -0.16
N LEU A 682 -2.31 30.75 -0.88
CA LEU A 682 -1.22 30.04 -1.55
C LEU A 682 -0.75 30.86 -2.75
N THR A 683 0.55 30.77 -3.05
CA THR A 683 1.13 31.46 -4.20
C THR A 683 0.51 30.91 -5.49
N PRO A 684 -0.04 31.73 -6.38
CA PRO A 684 -0.56 31.25 -7.66
C PRO A 684 0.50 30.59 -8.52
N ALA A 685 0.05 29.82 -9.51
CA ALA A 685 0.90 29.23 -10.51
C ALA A 685 1.72 30.29 -11.28
N LEU A 686 2.94 29.92 -11.69
CA LEU A 686 3.77 30.76 -12.56
C LEU A 686 3.06 31.05 -13.89
N SER A 687 3.30 32.23 -14.47
CA SER A 687 2.84 32.57 -15.83
C SER A 687 3.43 31.61 -16.87
N LEU A 688 2.83 31.51 -18.05
CA LEU A 688 3.37 30.63 -19.10
C LEU A 688 4.77 31.11 -19.54
N VAL A 689 4.99 32.43 -19.54
CA VAL A 689 6.31 33.02 -19.82
C VAL A 689 7.33 32.63 -18.77
N ASP A 690 6.99 32.67 -17.49
CA ASP A 690 7.91 32.31 -16.41
C ASP A 690 8.22 30.81 -16.39
N GLN A 691 7.20 29.96 -16.61
CA GLN A 691 7.38 28.52 -16.78
C GLN A 691 8.33 28.21 -17.95
N THR A 692 8.09 28.85 -19.11
CA THR A 692 8.94 28.71 -20.29
C THR A 692 10.37 29.16 -20.00
N THR A 693 10.54 30.28 -19.29
CA THR A 693 11.85 30.82 -18.94
C THR A 693 12.61 29.87 -18.02
N ALA A 694 11.96 29.35 -16.97
CA ALA A 694 12.54 28.39 -16.05
C ALA A 694 12.98 27.10 -16.77
N ALA A 695 12.14 26.57 -17.67
CA ALA A 695 12.48 25.40 -18.46
C ALA A 695 13.65 25.67 -19.40
N LEU A 696 13.59 26.73 -20.21
CA LEU A 696 14.65 27.11 -21.16
C LEU A 696 16.00 27.35 -20.46
N GLN A 697 16.01 27.83 -19.22
CA GLN A 697 17.24 28.02 -18.45
C GLN A 697 18.01 26.71 -18.30
N MET A 698 17.30 25.60 -18.07
CA MET A 698 17.88 24.26 -17.86
C MET A 698 18.14 23.50 -19.17
N MET A 699 17.34 23.75 -20.22
CA MET A 699 17.46 23.03 -21.49
C MET A 699 18.85 23.17 -22.13
N LYS A 700 19.39 22.07 -22.67
CA LYS A 700 20.65 22.03 -23.42
C LYS A 700 20.42 22.27 -24.92
N ILE A 701 19.91 23.45 -25.25
CA ILE A 701 19.68 23.92 -26.64
C ILE A 701 20.42 25.24 -26.92
N PRO A 702 20.68 25.61 -28.20
CA PRO A 702 21.39 26.84 -28.54
C PRO A 702 20.75 28.09 -27.94
N TYR A 703 21.58 29.03 -27.46
CA TYR A 703 21.12 30.24 -26.78
C TYR A 703 20.19 31.11 -27.65
N GLU A 704 20.48 31.22 -28.95
CA GLU A 704 19.63 31.94 -29.89
C GLU A 704 18.27 31.26 -30.07
N LEU A 705 18.21 29.93 -30.04
CA LEU A 705 16.93 29.21 -30.08
C LEU A 705 16.12 29.47 -28.80
N LYS A 706 16.76 29.42 -27.61
CA LYS A 706 16.10 29.81 -26.35
C LYS A 706 15.51 31.22 -26.44
N ARG A 707 16.30 32.17 -26.95
CA ARG A 707 15.88 33.57 -27.12
C ARG A 707 14.70 33.70 -28.09
N GLN A 708 14.72 32.98 -29.21
CA GLN A 708 13.62 32.95 -30.17
C GLN A 708 12.34 32.41 -29.55
N ILE A 709 12.42 31.26 -28.86
CA ILE A 709 11.28 30.65 -28.16
C ILE A 709 10.72 31.60 -27.09
N TYR A 710 11.58 32.14 -26.21
CA TYR A 710 11.17 33.08 -25.17
C TYR A 710 10.43 34.29 -25.75
N ASN A 711 11.01 34.95 -26.74
CA ASN A 711 10.41 36.14 -27.36
C ASN A 711 9.07 35.80 -28.03
N PHE A 712 8.98 34.63 -28.67
CA PHE A 712 7.76 34.19 -29.34
C PHE A 712 6.64 33.88 -28.34
N VAL A 713 6.94 33.14 -27.26
CA VAL A 713 5.98 32.84 -26.19
C VAL A 713 5.52 34.12 -25.50
N LYS A 714 6.45 35.02 -25.15
CA LYS A 714 6.13 36.31 -24.53
C LYS A 714 5.19 37.16 -25.39
N ALA A 715 5.35 37.15 -26.71
CA ALA A 715 4.48 37.90 -27.62
C ALA A 715 3.12 37.23 -27.87
N ASN A 716 2.96 35.93 -27.56
CA ASN A 716 1.80 35.12 -27.91
C ASN A 716 1.24 34.30 -26.75
N GLU A 717 1.46 34.72 -25.50
CA GLU A 717 1.11 33.96 -24.28
C GLU A 717 -0.35 33.46 -24.25
N SER A 718 -1.29 34.26 -24.77
CA SER A 718 -2.71 33.91 -24.85
C SER A 718 -3.11 33.10 -26.09
N LYS A 719 -2.15 32.66 -26.92
CA LYS A 719 -2.40 32.00 -28.21
C LYS A 719 -1.63 30.66 -28.29
N PRO A 720 -2.03 29.63 -27.53
CA PRO A 720 -1.28 28.38 -27.39
C PRO A 720 -1.05 27.68 -28.74
N LEU A 721 -2.04 27.63 -29.63
CA LEU A 721 -1.89 27.06 -30.98
C LEU A 721 -0.83 27.78 -31.83
N LYS A 722 -0.67 29.10 -31.68
CA LYS A 722 0.38 29.84 -32.41
C LYS A 722 1.76 29.49 -31.88
N ILE A 723 1.90 29.34 -30.56
CA ILE A 723 3.15 28.91 -29.93
C ILE A 723 3.50 27.50 -30.43
N LEU A 724 2.56 26.56 -30.37
CA LEU A 724 2.82 25.18 -30.78
C LEU A 724 3.19 25.06 -32.27
N ASN A 725 2.53 25.81 -33.14
CA ASN A 725 2.90 25.88 -34.57
C ASN A 725 4.31 26.42 -34.76
N PHE A 726 4.71 27.46 -34.03
CA PHE A 726 6.07 28.00 -34.07
C PHE A 726 7.11 26.98 -33.57
N ILE A 727 6.84 26.29 -32.46
CA ILE A 727 7.75 25.24 -31.95
C ILE A 727 7.88 24.10 -32.98
N SER A 728 6.79 23.73 -33.65
CA SER A 728 6.80 22.70 -34.70
C SER A 728 7.72 23.07 -35.87
N THR A 729 7.86 24.36 -36.20
CA THR A 729 8.81 24.80 -37.25
C THR A 729 10.29 24.59 -36.89
N GLN A 730 10.61 24.31 -35.63
CA GLN A 730 11.99 24.02 -35.20
C GLN A 730 12.41 22.58 -35.54
N ASN A 731 11.48 21.72 -35.98
CA ASN A 731 11.71 20.30 -36.32
C ASN A 731 12.38 19.50 -35.19
N ASP A 732 12.01 19.79 -33.95
CA ASP A 732 12.49 19.10 -32.75
C ASP A 732 11.31 18.46 -32.02
N ALA A 733 11.21 17.12 -32.13
CA ALA A 733 10.10 16.37 -31.57
C ALA A 733 10.02 16.47 -30.04
N ALA A 734 11.17 16.55 -29.35
CA ALA A 734 11.21 16.65 -27.89
C ALA A 734 10.71 18.03 -27.43
N LEU A 735 11.08 19.10 -28.15
CA LEU A 735 10.53 20.43 -27.88
C LEU A 735 9.02 20.49 -28.17
N VAL A 736 8.56 19.88 -29.26
CA VAL A 736 7.12 19.83 -29.57
C VAL A 736 6.35 19.09 -28.49
N ASP A 737 6.82 17.93 -28.03
CA ASP A 737 6.20 17.14 -26.95
C ASP A 737 6.15 17.96 -25.64
N PHE A 738 7.29 18.56 -25.26
CA PHE A 738 7.39 19.44 -24.10
C PHE A 738 6.41 20.61 -24.13
N PHE A 739 6.37 21.37 -25.23
CA PHE A 739 5.48 22.52 -25.33
C PHE A 739 4.02 22.10 -25.48
N THR A 740 3.72 20.91 -26.00
CA THR A 740 2.36 20.37 -25.99
C THR A 740 1.87 20.16 -24.57
N GLY A 741 2.67 19.49 -23.73
CA GLY A 741 2.36 19.32 -22.30
C GLY A 741 2.29 20.64 -21.53
N LEU A 742 3.26 21.54 -21.76
CA LEU A 742 3.29 22.86 -21.11
C LEU A 742 2.06 23.72 -21.48
N LEU A 743 1.54 23.59 -22.70
CA LEU A 743 0.38 24.37 -23.16
C LEU A 743 -0.95 23.70 -22.84
N ALA A 744 -0.98 22.46 -22.36
CA ALA A 744 -2.21 21.74 -21.98
C ALA A 744 -3.05 22.52 -20.96
N GLN A 745 -2.42 23.30 -20.08
CA GLN A 745 -3.06 24.21 -19.13
C GLN A 745 -3.83 25.41 -19.76
N LYS A 746 -3.72 25.60 -21.08
CA LYS A 746 -4.34 26.71 -21.83
C LYS A 746 -5.43 26.24 -22.81
N PHE A 747 -5.62 24.94 -22.92
CA PHE A 747 -6.71 24.31 -23.66
C PHE A 747 -7.77 23.87 -22.65
#